data_AF-D3BIX7-F1
#
_entry.id   AF-D3BIX7-F1
#
_cell.length_a   1.000
_cell.length_b   1.000
_cell.length_c   1.000
_cell.angle_alpha   90.00
_cell.angle_beta   90.00
_cell.angle_gamma   90.00
#
_symmetry.space_group_name_H-M   'P 1'
#
loop_
_entity.id
_entity.type
_entity.pdbx_description
1 polymer ?
#
loop_
_entity_poly.entity_id
_entity_poly.type
_entity_poly.pdbx_seq_one_letter_code
_entity_poly.pdbx_strand_id
1 'polypeptide(L)'
;MTMIRFNNSNNNMNHNIQNNVFINLPHILLSKIIDVLEENIDRICLTLTCKRLFNEKDKYFRLNSDDIPDQPIHNDRLLSNFKLNTYVNDMRLALQQPRVNCTLMITFGSPSIPPSIEKEYHYLQDYEDGNKKHLDNIDIVTSICRITFHGKNKRALTNEFLNALANSNVNTLHIGDVLKFEFNRLPANIKHIKSNKCFIVNHLPVGLINLSIESLDHPLVTSLLPSTLRSLALENTTQPSLCKIDLKGLPPTLEELRLGQNIEANTAPLPSTLQSLSLQCKIWRDLKSSNNLSNISIKKLELHVNDTNQSDWFIPESVTDLTINLSVPITITKSIFPSGIKKLKFYSYDDRFKCEPDVFSTLHQLEELDLLNVSWSEGLTIGQLPKSIKRILPPRDLKCELSTFCEIPDFSVETLFISIRDIEGGKSPRVPKGVKELIIDSYIQLKPGIVPDGVEELVLTNHQKIESPLESIPASKMSDLKENNNNNDTSSSSNIKLESDSSNINIDSAASSSSNDSNQAKIKENENNNNNNNSSNDYQGISKRLLNNLECLTIKKDDSDVQVECKLQYSVYRGEEDIESIIRLIENELSEPYSIFTYRFFLNNWPHLCFLTHDVTNPEEKRLVGVIISKKSQHKLLERGYIGMVVVDRTYRRMGIGSSLIKITIEKLIELQCDEVVLETIITNFQAISLYENLGFIRLKRLYRYYTMGADAIRLLLPLNDKFLIK
;
A
#
# COMPACT_ATOMS: atom_id res chain seq x y z
N MET A 1 11.28 -3.28 1.00
CA MET A 1 12.50 -2.47 1.20
C MET A 1 12.38 -1.86 2.59
N THR A 2 13.29 -2.17 3.52
CA THR A 2 13.23 -1.74 4.92
C THR A 2 12.98 -0.23 5.01
N MET A 3 11.84 0.18 5.58
CA MET A 3 11.58 1.58 5.90
C MET A 3 12.67 2.06 6.88
N ILE A 4 13.63 2.84 6.38
CA ILE A 4 14.53 3.60 7.24
C ILE A 4 13.69 4.71 7.87
N ARG A 5 13.06 4.41 9.02
CA ARG A 5 12.54 5.45 9.90
C ARG A 5 13.72 6.22 10.48
N PHE A 6 13.85 7.48 10.08
CA PHE A 6 14.58 8.44 10.89
C PHE A 6 13.73 8.75 12.13
N ASN A 7 14.00 8.03 13.21
CA ASN A 7 13.61 8.45 14.55
C ASN A 7 14.21 9.83 14.81
N ASN A 8 13.35 10.85 14.84
CA ASN A 8 13.73 12.21 15.22
C ASN A 8 13.68 12.37 16.75
N SER A 9 14.26 11.41 17.45
CA SER A 9 14.53 11.43 18.88
C SER A 9 16.04 11.47 19.10
N ASN A 10 16.68 12.53 18.59
CA ASN A 10 17.96 13.02 19.10
C ASN A 10 18.19 14.45 18.60
N ASN A 11 18.15 15.38 19.54
CA ASN A 11 18.22 16.83 19.33
C ASN A 11 19.64 17.35 18.99
N ASN A 12 20.48 16.58 18.29
CA ASN A 12 21.84 16.99 17.92
C ASN A 12 22.36 16.17 16.72
N MET A 13 22.02 16.52 15.48
CA MET A 13 22.76 16.08 14.27
C MET A 13 22.29 16.87 13.02
N ASN A 14 22.49 18.20 12.99
CA ASN A 14 22.14 19.03 11.82
C ASN A 14 23.24 19.12 10.74
N HIS A 15 24.24 18.24 10.76
CA HIS A 15 25.36 18.28 9.80
C HIS A 15 25.38 17.20 8.70
N ASN A 16 24.42 16.26 8.63
CA ASN A 16 24.54 15.11 7.71
C ASN A 16 23.53 15.02 6.54
N ILE A 17 22.60 15.95 6.36
CA ILE A 17 21.59 15.81 5.27
C ILE A 17 22.16 16.17 3.89
N GLN A 18 23.17 17.05 3.79
CA GLN A 18 23.79 17.41 2.50
C GLN A 18 24.68 16.31 1.90
N ASN A 19 25.13 15.34 2.71
CA ASN A 19 25.97 14.22 2.26
C ASN A 19 25.17 12.92 2.03
N ASN A 20 23.84 12.96 2.11
CA ASN A 20 23.03 11.77 1.95
C ASN A 20 22.90 11.42 0.45
N VAL A 21 23.71 10.46 0.00
CA VAL A 21 23.84 10.04 -1.41
C VAL A 21 22.48 9.78 -2.07
N PHE A 22 21.53 9.21 -1.33
CA PHE A 22 20.18 8.90 -1.79
C PHE A 22 19.33 10.15 -2.07
N ILE A 23 19.46 11.20 -1.25
CA ILE A 23 18.71 12.45 -1.43
C ILE A 23 19.24 13.22 -2.64
N ASN A 24 20.50 12.99 -3.04
CA ASN A 24 21.19 13.68 -4.13
C ASN A 24 21.25 12.89 -5.45
N LEU A 25 20.49 11.80 -5.59
CA LEU A 25 20.48 11.00 -6.82
C LEU A 25 20.04 11.86 -8.04
N PRO A 26 20.70 11.67 -9.21
CA PRO A 26 20.25 12.22 -10.49
C PRO A 26 18.86 11.71 -10.87
N HIS A 27 18.05 12.53 -11.56
CA HIS A 27 16.71 12.15 -12.01
C HIS A 27 16.69 10.89 -12.88
N ILE A 28 17.75 10.63 -13.65
CA ILE A 28 17.90 9.40 -14.44
C ILE A 28 17.94 8.15 -13.54
N LEU A 29 18.65 8.21 -12.41
CA LEU A 29 18.69 7.09 -11.46
C LEU A 29 17.37 6.98 -10.71
N LEU A 30 16.74 8.11 -10.35
CA LEU A 30 15.44 8.12 -9.71
C LEU A 30 14.34 7.52 -10.61
N SER A 31 14.36 7.80 -11.92
CA SER A 31 13.45 7.17 -12.89
C SER A 31 13.66 5.65 -12.92
N LYS A 32 14.92 5.18 -13.01
CA LYS A 32 15.20 3.74 -12.98
C LYS A 32 14.76 3.06 -11.68
N ILE A 33 14.85 3.76 -10.55
CA ILE A 33 14.35 3.25 -9.26
C ILE A 33 12.83 3.17 -9.28
N ILE A 34 12.14 4.21 -9.75
CA ILE A 34 10.68 4.22 -9.90
C ILE A 34 10.21 3.08 -10.83
N ASP A 35 10.92 2.82 -11.93
CA ASP A 35 10.58 1.77 -12.90
C ASP A 35 10.68 0.35 -12.31
N VAL A 36 11.45 0.16 -11.23
CA VAL A 36 11.58 -1.12 -10.51
C VAL A 36 10.51 -1.29 -9.43
N LEU A 37 9.85 -0.21 -9.00
CA LEU A 37 8.74 -0.28 -8.05
C LEU A 37 7.47 -0.69 -8.81
N GLU A 38 6.92 -1.86 -8.51
CA GLU A 38 5.74 -2.39 -9.21
C GLU A 38 4.46 -1.66 -8.76
N GLU A 39 4.32 -1.48 -7.44
CA GLU A 39 3.17 -0.89 -6.78
C GLU A 39 3.15 0.65 -6.88
N ASN A 40 2.02 1.21 -7.31
CA ASN A 40 1.84 2.66 -7.39
C ASN A 40 1.94 3.35 -6.03
N ILE A 41 1.54 2.66 -4.95
CA ILE A 41 1.66 3.18 -3.59
C ILE A 41 3.12 3.38 -3.20
N ASP A 42 4.01 2.44 -3.55
CA ASP A 42 5.45 2.55 -3.28
C ASP A 42 6.08 3.69 -4.06
N ARG A 43 5.68 3.87 -5.32
CA ARG A 43 6.13 5.00 -6.14
C ARG A 43 5.73 6.33 -5.50
N ILE A 44 4.47 6.46 -5.06
CA ILE A 44 3.98 7.65 -4.38
C ILE A 44 4.75 7.87 -3.08
N CYS A 45 4.88 6.82 -2.25
CA CYS A 45 5.63 6.87 -1.00
C CYS A 45 7.08 7.34 -1.22
N LEU A 46 7.76 6.87 -2.27
CA LEU A 46 9.12 7.33 -2.61
C LEU A 46 9.17 8.84 -2.81
N THR A 47 8.21 9.42 -3.55
CA THR A 47 8.15 10.87 -3.73
C THR A 47 7.89 11.62 -2.43
N LEU A 48 7.20 11.01 -1.46
CA LEU A 48 6.87 11.60 -0.16
C LEU A 48 8.01 11.50 0.87
N THR A 49 9.08 10.72 0.60
CA THR A 49 10.18 10.53 1.56
C THR A 49 10.99 11.79 1.87
N CYS A 50 11.11 12.72 0.91
CA CYS A 50 11.73 14.02 1.17
C CYS A 50 11.24 15.12 0.24
N LYS A 51 11.41 16.38 0.69
CA LYS A 51 10.93 17.57 -0.02
C LYS A 51 11.51 17.72 -1.43
N ARG A 52 12.77 17.33 -1.67
CA ARG A 52 13.37 17.39 -3.01
C ARG A 52 12.67 16.43 -3.97
N LEU A 53 12.51 15.18 -3.55
CA LEU A 53 11.87 14.13 -4.35
C LEU A 53 10.44 14.54 -4.70
N PHE A 54 9.65 15.00 -3.72
CA PHE A 54 8.31 15.49 -3.98
C PHE A 54 8.27 16.68 -4.97
N ASN A 55 9.08 17.71 -4.73
CA ASN A 55 9.08 18.93 -5.55
C ASN A 55 9.62 18.72 -6.97
N GLU A 56 10.51 17.75 -7.16
CA GLU A 56 11.10 17.44 -8.46
C GLU A 56 10.45 16.24 -9.15
N LYS A 57 9.35 15.70 -8.59
CA LYS A 57 8.71 14.46 -9.07
C LYS A 57 8.41 14.50 -10.56
N ASP A 58 7.97 15.64 -11.10
CA ASP A 58 7.60 15.77 -12.51
C ASP A 58 8.77 15.47 -13.48
N LYS A 59 10.02 15.44 -12.99
CA LYS A 59 11.22 15.12 -13.77
C LYS A 59 11.55 13.63 -13.82
N TYR A 60 11.00 12.80 -12.92
CA TYR A 60 11.41 11.40 -12.78
C TYR A 60 10.28 10.43 -12.40
N PHE A 61 9.16 10.91 -11.87
CA PHE A 61 8.07 10.11 -11.34
C PHE A 61 7.02 9.81 -12.40
N ARG A 62 6.57 8.56 -12.45
CA ARG A 62 5.45 8.11 -13.27
C ARG A 62 4.68 7.02 -12.54
N LEU A 63 3.36 7.10 -12.58
CA LEU A 63 2.50 6.03 -12.09
C LEU A 63 2.44 4.91 -13.13
N ASN A 64 2.37 3.68 -12.64
CA ASN A 64 2.07 2.50 -13.42
C ASN A 64 0.59 2.51 -13.81
N SER A 65 0.29 2.32 -15.09
CA SER A 65 -1.08 2.15 -15.58
C SER A 65 -1.30 0.77 -16.21
N ASP A 66 -0.32 -0.12 -16.12
CA ASP A 66 -0.28 -1.42 -16.77
C ASP A 66 -1.25 -2.44 -16.13
N ASP A 67 -2.01 -2.09 -15.09
CA ASP A 67 -3.05 -2.95 -14.51
C ASP A 67 -4.45 -2.30 -14.58
N ILE A 68 -4.56 -1.13 -15.21
CA ILE A 68 -5.81 -0.37 -15.25
C ILE A 68 -6.49 -0.63 -16.60
N PRO A 69 -7.72 -1.17 -16.65
CA PRO A 69 -8.44 -1.39 -17.91
C PRO A 69 -8.58 -0.10 -18.72
N ASP A 70 -8.40 -0.14 -20.05
CA ASP A 70 -8.57 1.03 -20.91
C ASP A 70 -10.06 1.29 -21.20
N GLN A 71 -10.82 1.64 -20.17
CA GLN A 71 -12.23 1.98 -20.28
C GLN A 71 -12.52 3.37 -19.69
N PRO A 72 -13.19 4.27 -20.44
CA PRO A 72 -13.45 5.65 -20.01
C PRO A 72 -14.17 5.74 -18.66
N ILE A 73 -15.15 4.85 -18.43
CA ILE A 73 -15.98 4.81 -17.23
C ILE A 73 -15.14 4.43 -15.98
N HIS A 74 -14.11 3.60 -16.17
CA HIS A 74 -13.23 3.16 -15.09
C HIS A 74 -12.20 4.23 -14.71
N ASN A 75 -11.72 5.01 -15.68
CA ASN A 75 -10.77 6.10 -15.43
C ASN A 75 -11.38 7.17 -14.50
N ASP A 76 -12.62 7.58 -14.73
CA ASP A 76 -13.27 8.61 -13.89
C ASP A 76 -13.49 8.15 -12.45
N ARG A 77 -13.90 6.89 -12.25
CA ARG A 77 -14.06 6.31 -10.91
C ARG A 77 -12.72 6.13 -10.20
N LEU A 78 -11.68 5.70 -10.91
CA LEU A 78 -10.34 5.54 -10.34
C LEU A 78 -9.76 6.90 -9.93
N LEU A 79 -9.88 7.92 -10.78
CA LEU A 79 -9.45 9.29 -10.47
C LEU A 79 -10.22 9.88 -9.28
N SER A 80 -11.49 9.51 -9.09
CA SER A 80 -12.30 9.96 -7.94
C SER A 80 -11.85 9.40 -6.58
N ASN A 81 -11.09 8.30 -6.57
CA ASN A 81 -10.57 7.69 -5.33
C ASN A 81 -9.29 8.37 -4.81
N PHE A 82 -8.61 9.15 -5.64
CA PHE A 82 -7.42 9.89 -5.22
C PHE A 82 -7.81 11.10 -4.37
N LYS A 83 -7.32 11.16 -3.13
CA LYS A 83 -7.51 12.32 -2.24
C LYS A 83 -6.52 13.46 -2.52
N LEU A 84 -5.40 13.16 -3.17
CA LEU A 84 -4.34 14.12 -3.49
C LEU A 84 -4.38 14.47 -4.98
N ASN A 85 -4.90 15.65 -5.30
CA ASN A 85 -5.06 16.14 -6.68
C ASN A 85 -3.75 16.15 -7.50
N THR A 86 -2.60 16.29 -6.84
CA THR A 86 -1.30 16.26 -7.51
C THR A 86 -1.06 14.92 -8.23
N TYR A 87 -1.42 13.80 -7.60
CA TYR A 87 -1.26 12.47 -8.19
C TYR A 87 -2.40 12.09 -9.14
N VAL A 88 -3.55 12.77 -9.08
CA VAL A 88 -4.63 12.65 -10.08
C VAL A 88 -4.13 13.04 -11.46
N ASN A 89 -3.39 14.14 -11.56
CA ASN A 89 -2.82 14.59 -12.83
C ASN A 89 -1.69 13.66 -13.29
N ASP A 90 -0.88 13.16 -12.38
CA ASP A 90 0.15 12.15 -12.71
C ASP A 90 -0.50 10.87 -13.24
N MET A 91 -1.62 10.42 -12.67
CA MET A 91 -2.40 9.28 -13.15
C MET A 91 -2.99 9.55 -14.54
N ARG A 92 -3.54 10.75 -14.75
CA ARG A 92 -4.08 11.14 -16.06
C ARG A 92 -3.00 11.14 -17.14
N LEU A 93 -1.80 11.61 -16.81
CA LEU A 93 -0.65 11.56 -17.71
C LEU A 93 -0.18 10.12 -17.96
N ALA A 94 -0.16 9.27 -16.93
CA ALA A 94 0.17 7.85 -17.06
C ALA A 94 -0.80 7.13 -18.01
N LEU A 95 -2.11 7.35 -17.84
CA LEU A 95 -3.16 6.80 -18.70
C LEU A 95 -3.08 7.28 -20.16
N GLN A 96 -2.40 8.41 -20.42
CA GLN A 96 -2.16 8.94 -21.76
C GLN A 96 -0.86 8.43 -22.40
N GLN A 97 0.02 7.76 -21.65
CA GLN A 97 1.27 7.22 -22.20
C GLN A 97 1.02 5.92 -22.97
N PRO A 98 1.85 5.61 -23.98
CA PRO A 98 1.78 4.31 -24.64
C PRO A 98 2.11 3.22 -23.62
N ARG A 99 1.12 2.39 -23.34
CA ARG A 99 1.25 1.28 -22.39
C ARG A 99 2.22 0.23 -22.91
N VAL A 100 2.88 -0.46 -22.00
CA VAL A 100 3.74 -1.61 -22.30
C VAL A 100 3.16 -2.84 -21.60
N ASN A 101 3.42 -4.03 -22.14
CA ASN A 101 2.94 -5.30 -21.57
C ASN A 101 1.42 -5.47 -21.43
N CYS A 102 0.63 -4.87 -22.33
CA CYS A 102 -0.82 -4.98 -22.27
C CYS A 102 -1.32 -6.40 -22.52
N THR A 103 -2.49 -6.67 -21.96
CA THR A 103 -3.20 -7.94 -22.05
C THR A 103 -4.46 -7.77 -22.89
N LEU A 104 -4.64 -8.61 -23.91
CA LEU A 104 -5.82 -8.64 -24.76
C LEU A 104 -6.63 -9.89 -24.46
N MET A 105 -7.93 -9.74 -24.18
CA MET A 105 -8.88 -10.85 -24.16
C MET A 105 -9.71 -10.85 -25.44
N ILE A 106 -9.76 -12.01 -26.10
CA ILE A 106 -10.57 -12.27 -27.28
C ILE A 106 -11.67 -13.25 -26.89
N THR A 107 -12.92 -12.86 -27.09
CA THR A 107 -14.07 -13.69 -26.73
C THR A 107 -14.85 -14.17 -27.95
N PHE A 108 -15.34 -15.41 -27.87
CA PHE A 108 -16.16 -16.03 -28.92
C PHE A 108 -17.53 -16.40 -28.39
N GLY A 109 -18.54 -15.61 -28.74
CA GLY A 109 -19.96 -15.92 -28.51
C GLY A 109 -20.32 -16.26 -27.06
N SER A 110 -19.67 -15.63 -26.08
CA SER A 110 -19.91 -15.90 -24.65
C SER A 110 -21.02 -14.98 -24.11
N PRO A 111 -22.01 -15.49 -23.35
CA PRO A 111 -22.97 -14.63 -22.68
C PRO A 111 -22.25 -13.85 -21.58
N SER A 112 -22.27 -12.52 -21.67
CA SER A 112 -21.82 -11.55 -20.65
C SER A 112 -20.67 -12.02 -19.76
N ILE A 113 -19.44 -11.65 -20.14
CA ILE A 113 -18.25 -11.85 -19.30
C ILE A 113 -18.52 -11.19 -17.94
N PRO A 114 -18.28 -11.89 -16.81
CA PRO A 114 -18.41 -11.29 -15.49
C PRO A 114 -17.58 -10.00 -15.38
N PRO A 115 -18.10 -8.91 -14.80
CA PRO A 115 -17.38 -7.64 -14.66
C PRO A 115 -16.08 -7.75 -13.84
N SER A 116 -15.88 -8.85 -13.11
CA SER A 116 -14.63 -9.16 -12.42
C SER A 116 -13.53 -9.58 -13.40
N ILE A 117 -13.84 -10.43 -14.37
CA ILE A 117 -12.89 -10.95 -15.37
C ILE A 117 -12.56 -9.86 -16.40
N GLU A 118 -13.56 -9.06 -16.79
CA GLU A 118 -13.36 -7.95 -17.74
C GLU A 118 -12.30 -6.95 -17.25
N LYS A 119 -12.19 -6.75 -15.94
CA LYS A 119 -11.22 -5.83 -15.31
C LYS A 119 -9.77 -6.34 -15.29
N GLU A 120 -9.52 -7.59 -15.67
CA GLU A 120 -8.17 -8.17 -15.70
C GLU A 120 -7.45 -7.92 -17.04
N TYR A 121 -8.15 -7.32 -18.02
CA TYR A 121 -7.66 -7.13 -19.37
C TYR A 121 -7.65 -5.67 -19.81
N HIS A 122 -6.62 -5.30 -20.57
CA HIS A 122 -6.47 -3.95 -21.11
C HIS A 122 -7.37 -3.73 -22.31
N TYR A 123 -7.37 -4.72 -23.20
CA TYR A 123 -8.10 -4.72 -24.44
C TYR A 123 -9.08 -5.88 -24.46
N LEU A 124 -10.26 -5.64 -25.02
CA LEU A 124 -11.34 -6.60 -25.15
C LEU A 124 -11.81 -6.59 -26.60
N GLN A 125 -11.81 -7.75 -27.24
CA GLN A 125 -12.35 -7.92 -28.58
C GLN A 125 -13.35 -9.06 -28.57
N ASP A 126 -14.63 -8.71 -28.76
CA ASP A 126 -15.71 -9.70 -28.79
C ASP A 126 -16.12 -10.02 -30.23
N TYR A 127 -16.11 -11.32 -30.55
CA TYR A 127 -16.51 -11.86 -31.83
C TYR A 127 -17.78 -12.68 -31.64
N GLU A 128 -18.93 -12.08 -31.97
CA GLU A 128 -20.21 -12.78 -32.02
C GLU A 128 -20.27 -13.77 -33.21
N ASP A 129 -20.81 -14.97 -32.97
CA ASP A 129 -20.90 -16.11 -33.90
C ASP A 129 -21.67 -15.77 -35.22
N GLY A 130 -22.38 -14.63 -35.26
CA GLY A 130 -23.17 -14.14 -36.41
C GLY A 130 -22.51 -13.06 -37.28
N ASN A 131 -21.42 -12.41 -36.83
CA ASN A 131 -20.81 -11.32 -37.60
C ASN A 131 -19.75 -11.84 -38.58
N LYS A 132 -19.80 -11.36 -39.83
CA LYS A 132 -18.86 -11.70 -40.92
C LYS A 132 -17.45 -11.12 -40.74
N LYS A 133 -17.13 -10.45 -39.63
CA LYS A 133 -15.75 -10.04 -39.36
C LYS A 133 -14.95 -11.31 -39.08
N HIS A 134 -14.14 -11.71 -40.06
CA HIS A 134 -13.17 -12.76 -39.90
C HIS A 134 -12.18 -12.40 -38.77
N LEU A 135 -11.68 -13.40 -38.03
CA LEU A 135 -10.55 -13.27 -37.09
C LEU A 135 -9.26 -12.76 -37.75
N ASP A 136 -9.29 -12.63 -39.06
CA ASP A 136 -8.26 -12.11 -39.94
C ASP A 136 -7.86 -10.67 -39.60
N ASN A 137 -8.80 -9.87 -39.07
CA ASN A 137 -8.57 -8.47 -38.69
C ASN A 137 -8.49 -8.28 -37.16
N ILE A 138 -7.75 -9.13 -36.45
CA ILE A 138 -7.44 -8.87 -35.04
C ILE A 138 -6.45 -7.71 -34.98
N ASP A 139 -6.89 -6.61 -34.37
CA ASP A 139 -6.04 -5.45 -34.14
C ASP A 139 -5.10 -5.73 -32.94
N ILE A 140 -3.88 -6.16 -33.25
CA ILE A 140 -2.82 -6.38 -32.27
C ILE A 140 -1.95 -5.13 -32.23
N VAL A 141 -2.33 -4.16 -31.40
CA VAL A 141 -1.50 -2.98 -31.13
C VAL A 141 -0.16 -3.38 -30.50
N THR A 142 0.89 -2.60 -30.78
CA THR A 142 2.28 -2.91 -30.39
C THR A 142 2.51 -3.00 -28.88
N SER A 143 1.59 -2.49 -28.06
CA SER A 143 1.64 -2.56 -26.60
C SER A 143 1.31 -3.95 -26.04
N ILE A 144 0.63 -4.81 -26.81
CA ILE A 144 0.14 -6.12 -26.32
C ILE A 144 1.28 -7.14 -26.28
N CYS A 145 1.48 -7.76 -25.11
CA CYS A 145 2.43 -8.87 -24.92
C CYS A 145 1.74 -10.21 -24.63
N ARG A 146 0.47 -10.19 -24.22
CA ARG A 146 -0.30 -11.38 -23.84
C ARG A 146 -1.69 -11.38 -24.47
N ILE A 147 -2.09 -12.50 -25.04
CA ILE A 147 -3.45 -12.73 -25.55
C ILE A 147 -4.10 -13.89 -24.80
N THR A 148 -5.32 -13.68 -24.31
CA THR A 148 -6.18 -14.74 -23.75
C THR A 148 -7.39 -14.96 -24.64
N PHE A 149 -7.64 -16.22 -25.00
CA PHE A 149 -8.84 -16.63 -25.70
C PHE A 149 -9.85 -17.23 -24.72
N HIS A 150 -11.08 -16.74 -24.78
CA HIS A 150 -12.19 -17.21 -23.95
C HIS A 150 -13.41 -17.58 -24.79
N GLY A 151 -14.05 -18.70 -24.47
CA GLY A 151 -15.21 -19.20 -25.19
C GLY A 151 -14.85 -20.10 -26.37
N LYS A 152 -15.86 -20.85 -26.85
CA LYS A 152 -15.69 -21.85 -27.90
C LYS A 152 -15.67 -21.20 -29.28
N ASN A 153 -14.49 -21.12 -29.87
CA ASN A 153 -14.38 -20.73 -31.27
C ASN A 153 -14.79 -21.91 -32.18
N LYS A 154 -15.88 -21.76 -32.95
CA LYS A 154 -16.26 -22.75 -33.95
C LYS A 154 -15.42 -22.66 -35.24
N ARG A 155 -14.83 -21.48 -35.50
CA ARG A 155 -14.01 -21.18 -36.68
C ARG A 155 -12.53 -21.41 -36.37
N ALA A 156 -11.75 -21.67 -37.41
CA ALA A 156 -10.32 -21.86 -37.28
C ALA A 156 -9.58 -20.51 -37.39
N LEU A 157 -8.50 -20.38 -36.62
CA LEU A 157 -7.55 -19.26 -36.72
C LEU A 157 -6.75 -19.40 -38.02
N THR A 158 -6.72 -18.35 -38.81
CA THR A 158 -6.18 -18.33 -40.18
C THR A 158 -4.71 -17.94 -40.23
N ASN A 159 -4.11 -18.01 -41.42
CA ASN A 159 -2.76 -17.51 -41.66
C ASN A 159 -2.63 -15.99 -41.49
N GLU A 160 -3.71 -15.23 -41.63
CA GLU A 160 -3.69 -13.78 -41.44
C GLU A 160 -3.48 -13.44 -39.96
N PHE A 161 -4.19 -14.12 -39.06
CA PHE A 161 -3.93 -14.03 -37.63
C PHE A 161 -2.50 -14.45 -37.27
N LEU A 162 -1.99 -15.52 -37.88
CA LEU A 162 -0.61 -15.97 -37.67
C LEU A 162 0.41 -14.86 -38.04
N ASN A 163 0.18 -14.16 -39.16
CA ASN A 163 1.03 -13.06 -39.60
C ASN A 163 0.94 -11.84 -38.69
N ALA A 164 -0.26 -11.49 -38.22
CA ALA A 164 -0.45 -10.43 -37.24
C ALA A 164 0.31 -10.76 -35.94
N LEU A 165 0.20 -12.00 -35.46
CA LEU A 165 0.88 -12.46 -34.26
C LEU A 165 2.41 -12.47 -34.43
N ALA A 166 2.92 -12.91 -35.58
CA ALA A 166 4.35 -12.94 -35.89
C ALA A 166 5.00 -11.54 -35.91
N ASN A 167 4.24 -10.52 -36.30
CA ASN A 167 4.69 -9.13 -36.38
C ASN A 167 4.37 -8.31 -35.11
N SER A 168 3.93 -8.96 -34.04
CA SER A 168 3.56 -8.32 -32.77
C SER A 168 4.59 -8.55 -31.67
N ASN A 169 4.44 -7.84 -30.55
CA ASN A 169 5.23 -8.05 -29.32
C ASN A 169 4.65 -9.15 -28.41
N VAL A 170 3.64 -9.90 -28.88
CA VAL A 170 3.03 -10.97 -28.11
C VAL A 170 4.04 -12.09 -27.89
N ASN A 171 4.21 -12.49 -26.63
CA ASN A 171 5.06 -13.60 -26.23
C ASN A 171 4.30 -14.68 -25.43
N THR A 172 3.09 -14.37 -24.97
CA THR A 172 2.29 -15.24 -24.11
C THR A 172 0.89 -15.47 -24.70
N LEU A 173 0.48 -16.73 -24.80
CA LEU A 173 -0.88 -17.12 -25.22
C LEU A 173 -1.56 -17.95 -24.14
N HIS A 174 -2.76 -17.54 -23.74
CA HIS A 174 -3.64 -18.31 -22.86
C HIS A 174 -4.85 -18.79 -23.67
N ILE A 175 -5.09 -20.09 -23.67
CA ILE A 175 -6.12 -20.75 -24.49
C ILE A 175 -7.12 -21.43 -23.57
N GLY A 176 -8.26 -20.77 -23.32
CA GLY A 176 -9.26 -21.27 -22.38
C GLY A 176 -10.14 -22.42 -22.90
N ASP A 177 -10.31 -22.50 -24.23
CA ASP A 177 -11.18 -23.47 -24.89
C ASP A 177 -10.51 -24.04 -26.16
N VAL A 178 -11.12 -25.05 -26.78
CA VAL A 178 -10.57 -25.66 -28.01
C VAL A 178 -10.54 -24.63 -29.14
N LEU A 179 -9.34 -24.30 -29.60
CA LEU A 179 -9.11 -23.51 -30.81
C LEU A 179 -8.79 -24.42 -31.98
N LYS A 180 -9.37 -24.12 -33.15
CA LYS A 180 -8.97 -24.73 -34.41
C LYS A 180 -7.94 -23.84 -35.10
N PHE A 181 -6.95 -24.43 -35.75
CA PHE A 181 -5.90 -23.72 -36.47
C PHE A 181 -5.90 -24.17 -37.93
N GLU A 182 -5.82 -23.23 -38.87
CA GLU A 182 -5.60 -23.51 -40.30
C GLU A 182 -4.11 -23.51 -40.68
N PHE A 183 -3.25 -23.23 -39.70
CA PHE A 183 -1.81 -23.19 -39.86
C PHE A 183 -1.12 -24.24 -39.02
N ASN A 184 0.07 -24.65 -39.46
CA ASN A 184 0.77 -25.77 -38.84
C ASN A 184 1.54 -25.40 -37.58
N ARG A 185 2.06 -24.17 -37.44
CA ARG A 185 2.94 -23.78 -36.33
C ARG A 185 2.74 -22.33 -35.90
N LEU A 186 2.73 -22.08 -34.60
CA LEU A 186 2.77 -20.74 -34.00
C LEU A 186 4.12 -20.06 -34.25
N PRO A 187 4.15 -18.71 -34.24
CA PRO A 187 5.34 -17.96 -34.59
C PRO A 187 6.35 -17.93 -33.43
N ALA A 188 7.63 -17.74 -33.75
CA ALA A 188 8.74 -17.95 -32.81
C ALA A 188 8.84 -16.92 -31.68
N ASN A 189 8.14 -15.79 -31.78
CA ASN A 189 7.99 -14.79 -30.73
C ASN A 189 7.19 -15.32 -29.53
N ILE A 190 6.33 -16.33 -29.72
CA ILE A 190 5.58 -16.95 -28.62
C ILE A 190 6.51 -17.84 -27.78
N LYS A 191 6.64 -17.49 -26.51
CA LYS A 191 7.52 -18.13 -25.51
C LYS A 191 6.76 -18.87 -24.41
N HIS A 192 5.54 -18.44 -24.11
CA HIS A 192 4.73 -19.00 -23.04
C HIS A 192 3.34 -19.38 -23.56
N ILE A 193 2.94 -20.63 -23.33
CA ILE A 193 1.61 -21.11 -23.67
C ILE A 193 0.98 -21.73 -22.43
N LYS A 194 -0.20 -21.23 -22.05
CA LYS A 194 -1.10 -21.87 -21.09
C LYS A 194 -2.36 -22.30 -21.81
N SER A 195 -2.79 -23.55 -21.65
CA SER A 195 -3.97 -24.08 -22.31
C SER A 195 -4.82 -24.90 -21.34
N ASN A 196 -6.12 -24.67 -21.32
CA ASN A 196 -7.02 -25.45 -20.47
C ASN A 196 -7.20 -26.89 -21.00
N LYS A 197 -6.95 -27.09 -22.30
CA LYS A 197 -7.04 -28.39 -22.99
C LYS A 197 -5.76 -28.74 -23.72
N CYS A 198 -5.61 -30.03 -24.05
CA CYS A 198 -4.47 -30.52 -24.82
C CYS A 198 -4.31 -29.73 -26.13
N PHE A 199 -3.09 -29.26 -26.37
CA PHE A 199 -2.71 -28.51 -27.55
C PHE A 199 -2.03 -29.45 -28.54
N ILE A 200 -2.36 -29.36 -29.84
CA ILE A 200 -1.71 -30.19 -30.85
C ILE A 200 -0.23 -29.80 -30.92
N VAL A 201 0.66 -30.73 -30.56
CA VAL A 201 2.10 -30.48 -30.41
C VAL A 201 2.75 -29.88 -31.66
N ASN A 202 2.22 -30.21 -32.84
CA ASN A 202 2.71 -29.66 -34.11
C ASN A 202 2.58 -28.13 -34.20
N HIS A 203 1.60 -27.54 -33.51
CA HIS A 203 1.39 -26.11 -33.48
C HIS A 203 2.36 -25.36 -32.56
N LEU A 204 3.14 -26.05 -31.72
CA LEU A 204 4.04 -25.39 -30.78
C LEU A 204 5.17 -24.64 -31.50
N PRO A 205 5.53 -23.42 -31.06
CA PRO A 205 6.63 -22.68 -31.65
C PRO A 205 7.97 -23.31 -31.28
N VAL A 206 8.96 -23.22 -32.18
CA VAL A 206 10.29 -23.83 -31.96
C VAL A 206 11.02 -23.22 -30.76
N GLY A 207 10.75 -21.95 -30.45
CA GLY A 207 11.40 -21.21 -29.36
C GLY A 207 10.59 -21.16 -28.07
N LEU A 208 9.68 -22.11 -27.83
CA LEU A 208 8.84 -22.16 -26.63
C LEU A 208 9.67 -22.41 -25.36
N ILE A 209 9.38 -21.69 -24.27
CA ILE A 209 10.08 -21.80 -22.98
C ILE A 209 9.18 -22.44 -21.92
N ASN A 210 7.91 -22.05 -21.86
CA ASN A 210 6.95 -22.59 -20.89
C ASN A 210 5.71 -23.14 -21.59
N LEU A 211 5.32 -24.35 -21.20
CA LEU A 211 4.08 -24.97 -21.62
C LEU A 211 3.32 -25.47 -20.39
N SER A 212 2.11 -24.97 -20.21
CA SER A 212 1.18 -25.40 -19.16
C SER A 212 -0.13 -25.89 -19.80
N ILE A 213 -0.55 -27.10 -19.45
CA ILE A 213 -1.79 -27.72 -19.92
C ILE A 213 -2.61 -28.18 -18.72
N GLU A 214 -3.80 -27.63 -18.53
CA GLU A 214 -4.65 -27.96 -17.39
C GLU A 214 -5.31 -29.34 -17.57
N SER A 215 -5.89 -29.63 -18.74
CA SER A 215 -6.53 -30.92 -19.02
C SER A 215 -5.99 -31.59 -20.29
N LEU A 216 -5.47 -32.80 -20.13
CA LEU A 216 -5.10 -33.68 -21.24
C LEU A 216 -6.27 -34.57 -21.65
N ASP A 217 -6.82 -34.30 -22.83
CA ASP A 217 -7.87 -35.12 -23.46
C ASP A 217 -7.28 -36.22 -24.38
N HIS A 218 -6.01 -36.10 -24.77
CA HIS A 218 -5.27 -37.03 -25.63
C HIS A 218 -3.80 -37.15 -25.20
N PRO A 219 -3.08 -38.23 -25.57
CA PRO A 219 -1.68 -38.44 -25.20
C PRO A 219 -0.77 -37.36 -25.78
N LEU A 220 0.09 -36.78 -24.94
CA LEU A 220 1.12 -35.83 -25.37
C LEU A 220 2.37 -36.58 -25.83
N VAL A 221 2.73 -36.44 -27.11
CA VAL A 221 3.96 -37.02 -27.65
C VAL A 221 5.14 -36.15 -27.25
N THR A 222 5.81 -36.51 -26.15
CA THR A 222 6.90 -35.72 -25.55
C THR A 222 8.09 -35.52 -26.48
N SER A 223 8.38 -36.48 -27.35
CA SER A 223 9.49 -36.38 -28.33
C SER A 223 9.32 -35.26 -29.37
N LEU A 224 8.11 -34.72 -29.52
CA LEU A 224 7.81 -33.59 -30.41
C LEU A 224 7.87 -32.23 -29.68
N LEU A 225 8.18 -32.21 -28.37
CA LEU A 225 8.31 -30.97 -27.62
C LEU A 225 9.55 -30.17 -28.09
N PRO A 226 9.46 -28.83 -28.14
CA PRO A 226 10.59 -27.99 -28.51
C PRO A 226 11.80 -28.18 -27.59
N SER A 227 13.00 -28.22 -28.17
CA SER A 227 14.25 -28.38 -27.40
C SER A 227 14.64 -27.15 -26.57
N THR A 228 13.93 -26.03 -26.71
CA THR A 228 14.12 -24.81 -25.90
C THR A 228 13.28 -24.80 -24.62
N LEU A 229 12.38 -25.77 -24.45
CA LEU A 229 11.43 -25.80 -23.34
C LEU A 229 12.18 -25.98 -22.01
N ARG A 230 11.85 -25.11 -21.04
CA ARG A 230 12.42 -25.12 -19.69
C ARG A 230 11.41 -25.52 -18.61
N SER A 231 10.13 -25.24 -18.81
CA SER A 231 9.08 -25.60 -17.86
C SER A 231 7.92 -26.28 -18.57
N LEU A 232 7.53 -27.45 -18.08
CA LEU A 232 6.38 -28.23 -18.53
C LEU A 232 5.48 -28.53 -17.35
N ALA A 233 4.22 -28.07 -17.40
CA ALA A 233 3.21 -28.37 -16.40
C ALA A 233 1.98 -29.02 -17.03
N LEU A 234 1.60 -30.18 -16.53
CA LEU A 234 0.43 -30.94 -16.95
C LEU A 234 -0.41 -31.22 -15.69
N GLU A 235 -1.60 -30.67 -15.57
CA GLU A 235 -2.33 -30.71 -14.27
C GLU A 235 -3.27 -31.92 -14.14
N ASN A 236 -4.08 -32.21 -15.15
CA ASN A 236 -5.10 -33.25 -15.08
C ASN A 236 -5.27 -33.98 -16.42
N THR A 237 -5.94 -35.13 -16.39
CA THR A 237 -6.34 -35.87 -17.58
C THR A 237 -7.75 -36.43 -17.40
N THR A 238 -8.56 -36.32 -18.45
CA THR A 238 -9.91 -36.89 -18.49
C THR A 238 -9.90 -38.39 -18.79
N GLN A 239 -8.77 -38.93 -19.26
CA GLN A 239 -8.60 -40.35 -19.61
C GLN A 239 -7.24 -40.89 -19.10
N PRO A 240 -7.12 -41.18 -17.79
CA PRO A 240 -5.85 -41.58 -17.16
C PRO A 240 -5.20 -42.80 -17.80
N SER A 241 -5.99 -43.80 -18.19
CA SER A 241 -5.52 -45.05 -18.80
C SER A 241 -4.96 -44.91 -20.21
N LEU A 242 -5.28 -43.79 -20.89
CA LEU A 242 -4.84 -43.53 -22.25
C LEU A 242 -3.72 -42.49 -22.32
N CYS A 243 -3.61 -41.59 -21.34
CA CYS A 243 -2.64 -40.50 -21.31
C CYS A 243 -1.40 -40.84 -20.46
N LYS A 244 -0.59 -41.80 -20.92
CA LYS A 244 0.72 -42.10 -20.32
C LYS A 244 1.82 -41.27 -20.98
N ILE A 245 2.58 -40.54 -20.17
CA ILE A 245 3.68 -39.67 -20.62
C ILE A 245 4.99 -40.46 -20.69
N ASP A 246 5.69 -40.35 -21.82
CA ASP A 246 7.04 -40.89 -21.98
C ASP A 246 8.09 -39.87 -21.52
N LEU A 247 8.72 -40.12 -20.37
CA LEU A 247 9.74 -39.25 -19.80
C LEU A 247 11.03 -39.23 -20.63
N LYS A 248 11.31 -40.26 -21.46
CA LYS A 248 12.50 -40.30 -22.31
C LYS A 248 12.47 -39.23 -23.40
N GLY A 249 11.27 -38.85 -23.84
CA GLY A 249 11.08 -37.84 -24.87
C GLY A 249 11.20 -36.40 -24.36
N LEU A 250 11.41 -36.19 -23.05
CA LEU A 250 11.50 -34.84 -22.49
C LEU A 250 12.76 -34.10 -23.00
N PRO A 251 12.66 -32.78 -23.26
CA PRO A 251 13.80 -31.97 -23.67
C PRO A 251 14.94 -31.97 -22.64
N PRO A 252 16.22 -32.03 -23.07
CA PRO A 252 17.36 -32.04 -22.17
C PRO A 252 17.62 -30.68 -21.49
N THR A 253 16.91 -29.63 -21.89
CA THR A 253 16.98 -28.28 -21.29
C THR A 253 15.94 -28.06 -20.19
N LEU A 254 15.10 -29.06 -19.91
CA LEU A 254 13.97 -28.91 -19.00
C LEU A 254 14.48 -28.71 -17.55
N GLU A 255 14.04 -27.62 -16.93
CA GLU A 255 14.42 -27.23 -15.56
C GLU A 255 13.28 -27.51 -14.57
N GLU A 256 12.04 -27.48 -15.04
CA GLU A 256 10.84 -27.73 -14.25
C GLU A 256 9.88 -28.69 -14.95
N LEU A 257 9.42 -29.70 -14.20
CA LEU A 257 8.40 -30.65 -14.64
C LEU A 257 7.32 -30.77 -13.56
N ARG A 258 6.06 -30.55 -13.93
CA ARG A 258 4.91 -30.81 -13.05
C ARG A 258 3.93 -31.75 -13.72
N LEU A 259 3.68 -32.88 -13.10
CA LEU A 259 2.64 -33.84 -13.49
C LEU A 259 1.65 -33.95 -12.33
N GLY A 260 0.39 -33.57 -12.57
CA GLY A 260 -0.64 -33.60 -11.54
C GLY A 260 -1.23 -34.99 -11.31
N GLN A 261 -2.27 -35.03 -10.48
CA GLN A 261 -2.69 -36.22 -9.73
C GLN A 261 -3.32 -37.36 -10.54
N ASN A 262 -3.60 -37.19 -11.83
CA ASN A 262 -4.19 -38.24 -12.66
C ASN A 262 -3.31 -38.66 -13.83
N ILE A 263 -2.08 -38.12 -13.92
CA ILE A 263 -1.18 -38.37 -15.04
C ILE A 263 -0.29 -39.57 -14.74
N GLU A 264 -0.26 -40.55 -15.64
CA GLU A 264 0.69 -41.66 -15.56
C GLU A 264 1.96 -41.35 -16.35
N ALA A 265 3.10 -41.86 -15.90
CA ALA A 265 4.38 -41.75 -16.59
C ALA A 265 5.12 -43.09 -16.63
N ASN A 266 6.06 -43.25 -17.56
CA ASN A 266 7.00 -44.38 -17.56
C ASN A 266 8.19 -44.14 -16.63
N THR A 267 9.06 -45.13 -16.48
CA THR A 267 10.22 -45.10 -15.57
C THR A 267 11.52 -44.68 -16.26
N ALA A 268 11.47 -43.83 -17.29
CA ALA A 268 12.66 -43.40 -18.00
C ALA A 268 13.49 -42.36 -17.21
N PRO A 269 14.81 -42.24 -17.47
CA PRO A 269 15.65 -41.23 -16.83
C PRO A 269 15.19 -39.82 -17.14
N LEU A 270 15.17 -38.98 -16.11
CA LEU A 270 14.83 -37.56 -16.22
C LEU A 270 16.05 -36.73 -16.68
N PRO A 271 15.83 -35.57 -17.31
CA PRO A 271 16.91 -34.64 -17.67
C PRO A 271 17.74 -34.19 -16.46
N SER A 272 19.07 -34.10 -16.63
CA SER A 272 19.98 -33.68 -15.54
C SER A 272 19.88 -32.19 -15.19
N THR A 273 19.31 -31.36 -16.07
CA THR A 273 19.05 -29.92 -15.85
C THR A 273 17.89 -29.65 -14.91
N LEU A 274 17.11 -30.67 -14.56
CA LEU A 274 15.89 -30.54 -13.79
C LEU A 274 16.19 -30.14 -12.34
N GLN A 275 15.59 -29.03 -11.89
CA GLN A 275 15.77 -28.48 -10.54
C GLN A 275 14.46 -28.49 -9.73
N SER A 276 13.32 -28.47 -10.42
CA SER A 276 11.98 -28.44 -9.82
C SER A 276 11.13 -29.58 -10.37
N LEU A 277 10.51 -30.34 -9.48
CA LEU A 277 9.73 -31.51 -9.85
C LEU A 277 8.45 -31.62 -9.02
N SER A 278 7.31 -31.83 -9.68
CA SER A 278 6.02 -32.11 -9.05
C SER A 278 5.45 -33.39 -9.65
N LEU A 279 5.25 -34.43 -8.84
CA LEU A 279 4.85 -35.76 -9.29
C LEU A 279 3.98 -36.48 -8.26
N GLN A 280 3.24 -37.49 -8.69
CA GLN A 280 2.66 -38.48 -7.79
C GLN A 280 3.75 -39.31 -7.08
N CYS A 281 3.48 -39.71 -5.83
CA CYS A 281 4.38 -40.56 -5.03
C CYS A 281 4.67 -41.92 -5.69
N LYS A 282 3.69 -42.49 -6.42
CA LYS A 282 3.88 -43.74 -7.18
C LYS A 282 4.94 -43.60 -8.28
N ILE A 283 4.86 -42.56 -9.12
CA ILE A 283 5.84 -42.31 -10.18
C ILE A 283 7.23 -42.08 -9.58
N TRP A 284 7.29 -41.32 -8.48
CA TRP A 284 8.52 -41.09 -7.74
C TRP A 284 9.19 -42.38 -7.26
N ARG A 285 8.40 -43.30 -6.68
CA ARG A 285 8.84 -44.63 -6.25
C ARG A 285 9.38 -45.46 -7.43
N ASP A 286 8.68 -45.42 -8.56
CA ASP A 286 9.07 -46.18 -9.75
C ASP A 286 10.38 -45.66 -10.37
N LEU A 287 10.59 -44.33 -10.36
CA LEU A 287 11.84 -43.69 -10.78
C LEU A 287 13.03 -44.02 -9.87
N LYS A 288 12.79 -44.08 -8.55
CA LYS A 288 13.81 -44.52 -7.58
C LYS A 288 14.21 -45.98 -7.81
N SER A 289 13.22 -46.86 -7.95
CA SER A 289 13.44 -48.30 -8.13
C SER A 289 14.23 -48.63 -9.41
N SER A 290 14.18 -47.72 -10.39
CA SER A 290 14.92 -47.82 -11.64
C SER A 290 16.31 -47.12 -11.61
N ASN A 291 16.79 -46.65 -10.45
CA ASN A 291 18.06 -45.92 -10.26
C ASN A 291 18.20 -44.62 -11.09
N ASN A 292 17.08 -44.08 -11.58
CA ASN A 292 17.05 -42.99 -12.55
C ASN A 292 17.07 -41.58 -11.92
N LEU A 293 17.24 -41.50 -10.60
CA LEU A 293 17.34 -40.25 -9.83
C LEU A 293 18.77 -39.92 -9.35
N SER A 294 19.73 -40.82 -9.58
CA SER A 294 21.08 -40.76 -8.99
C SER A 294 21.95 -39.58 -9.47
N ASN A 295 21.71 -39.08 -10.68
CA ASN A 295 22.50 -38.03 -11.32
C ASN A 295 21.80 -36.66 -11.34
N ILE A 296 20.71 -36.48 -10.60
CA ILE A 296 19.87 -35.28 -10.64
C ILE A 296 19.89 -34.59 -9.29
N SER A 297 20.14 -33.29 -9.28
CA SER A 297 20.14 -32.46 -8.07
C SER A 297 18.84 -31.65 -8.02
N ILE A 298 17.78 -32.27 -7.51
CA ILE A 298 16.47 -31.65 -7.37
C ILE A 298 16.49 -30.76 -6.14
N LYS A 299 16.25 -29.45 -6.32
CA LYS A 299 16.17 -28.50 -5.21
C LYS A 299 14.76 -28.36 -4.68
N LYS A 300 13.77 -28.35 -5.58
CA LYS A 300 12.35 -28.23 -5.27
C LYS A 300 11.59 -29.49 -5.65
N LEU A 301 10.92 -30.09 -4.67
CA LEU A 301 10.12 -31.30 -4.87
C LEU A 301 8.71 -31.09 -4.32
N GLU A 302 7.71 -31.41 -5.13
CA GLU A 302 6.31 -31.48 -4.75
C GLU A 302 5.80 -32.91 -4.96
N LEU A 303 5.34 -33.55 -3.89
CA LEU A 303 4.85 -34.93 -3.92
C LEU A 303 3.34 -34.96 -3.69
N HIS A 304 2.63 -35.52 -4.66
CA HIS A 304 1.20 -35.83 -4.53
C HIS A 304 1.04 -37.25 -4.00
N VAL A 305 0.60 -37.36 -2.76
CA VAL A 305 0.56 -38.61 -2.01
C VAL A 305 -0.85 -39.18 -2.01
N ASN A 306 -1.00 -40.33 -2.66
CA ASN A 306 -2.28 -41.03 -2.79
C ASN A 306 -2.27 -42.46 -2.20
N ASP A 307 -1.17 -42.89 -1.57
CA ASP A 307 -1.05 -44.18 -0.90
C ASP A 307 -0.40 -44.02 0.48
N THR A 308 -0.62 -44.99 1.38
CA THR A 308 -0.17 -44.92 2.79
C THR A 308 1.23 -45.49 3.02
N ASN A 309 1.97 -45.84 1.96
CA ASN A 309 3.25 -46.55 2.08
C ASN A 309 4.43 -45.58 2.26
N GLN A 310 4.64 -45.13 3.49
CA GLN A 310 5.68 -44.15 3.85
C GLN A 310 7.12 -44.64 3.70
N SER A 311 7.38 -45.95 3.82
CA SER A 311 8.74 -46.54 3.73
C SER A 311 9.45 -46.23 2.42
N ASP A 312 8.68 -45.81 1.40
CA ASP A 312 9.15 -45.61 0.05
C ASP A 312 9.36 -44.13 -0.31
N TRP A 313 9.03 -43.21 0.60
CA TRP A 313 9.13 -41.75 0.42
C TRP A 313 10.57 -41.29 0.62
N PHE A 314 11.48 -41.82 -0.17
CA PHE A 314 12.84 -41.35 -0.16
C PHE A 314 12.93 -39.97 -0.78
N ILE A 315 13.36 -38.99 0.00
CA ILE A 315 13.57 -37.62 -0.44
C ILE A 315 15.08 -37.35 -0.46
N PRO A 316 15.68 -36.98 -1.60
CA PRO A 316 17.11 -36.74 -1.73
C PRO A 316 17.61 -35.60 -0.85
N GLU A 317 18.85 -35.71 -0.33
CA GLU A 317 19.50 -34.64 0.44
C GLU A 317 19.74 -33.34 -0.34
N SER A 318 19.59 -33.35 -1.67
CA SER A 318 19.66 -32.14 -2.49
C SER A 318 18.39 -31.28 -2.40
N VAL A 319 17.28 -31.82 -1.90
CA VAL A 319 16.00 -31.11 -1.80
C VAL A 319 16.05 -30.14 -0.63
N THR A 320 15.89 -28.85 -0.94
CA THR A 320 15.79 -27.77 0.06
C THR A 320 14.36 -27.27 0.25
N ASP A 321 13.51 -27.44 -0.78
CA ASP A 321 12.14 -26.94 -0.82
C ASP A 321 11.19 -28.11 -1.09
N LEU A 322 10.45 -28.53 -0.07
CA LEU A 322 9.58 -29.69 -0.12
C LEU A 322 8.11 -29.30 0.07
N THR A 323 7.24 -29.75 -0.83
CA THR A 323 5.78 -29.65 -0.73
C THR A 323 5.16 -31.04 -0.74
N ILE A 324 4.28 -31.33 0.21
CA ILE A 324 3.58 -32.62 0.30
C ILE A 324 2.07 -32.37 0.24
N ASN A 325 1.43 -32.89 -0.81
CA ASN A 325 -0.02 -32.86 -0.99
C ASN A 325 -0.60 -34.22 -0.58
N LEU A 326 -1.34 -34.28 0.52
CA LEU A 326 -1.92 -35.51 1.08
C LEU A 326 -3.36 -35.71 0.58
N SER A 327 -3.57 -36.75 -0.23
CA SER A 327 -4.91 -37.21 -0.62
C SER A 327 -5.42 -38.35 0.29
N VAL A 328 -4.57 -38.94 1.11
CA VAL A 328 -4.87 -40.06 2.02
C VAL A 328 -4.38 -39.76 3.45
N PRO A 329 -5.00 -40.35 4.49
CA PRO A 329 -4.60 -40.11 5.87
C PRO A 329 -3.25 -40.75 6.22
N ILE A 330 -2.30 -39.94 6.68
CA ILE A 330 -0.90 -40.37 6.93
C ILE A 330 -0.31 -39.66 8.14
N THR A 331 0.42 -40.41 8.96
CA THR A 331 1.20 -39.88 10.09
C THR A 331 2.63 -39.53 9.65
N ILE A 332 2.94 -38.25 9.56
CA ILE A 332 4.27 -37.75 9.25
C ILE A 332 5.25 -38.04 10.41
N THR A 333 6.38 -38.68 10.08
CA THR A 333 7.43 -39.10 11.02
C THR A 333 8.76 -38.41 10.69
N LYS A 334 9.69 -38.40 11.65
CA LYS A 334 11.00 -37.72 11.50
C LYS A 334 11.85 -38.29 10.35
N SER A 335 11.70 -39.58 10.03
CA SER A 335 12.50 -40.27 9.02
C SER A 335 12.21 -39.88 7.57
N ILE A 336 11.13 -39.13 7.32
CA ILE A 336 10.72 -38.74 5.96
C ILE A 336 11.65 -37.64 5.40
N PHE A 337 12.21 -36.81 6.27
CA PHE A 337 12.83 -35.55 5.87
C PHE A 337 14.36 -35.64 5.79
N PRO A 338 14.99 -35.21 4.68
CA PRO A 338 16.43 -34.98 4.62
C PRO A 338 16.87 -33.83 5.54
N SER A 339 18.16 -33.83 5.88
CA SER A 339 18.73 -32.88 6.83
C SER A 339 18.84 -31.44 6.29
N GLY A 340 18.89 -31.28 4.97
CA GLY A 340 19.07 -30.01 4.27
C GLY A 340 17.80 -29.21 3.97
N ILE A 341 16.62 -29.64 4.44
CA ILE A 341 15.36 -28.94 4.16
C ILE A 341 15.38 -27.54 4.78
N LYS A 342 15.01 -26.55 3.96
CA LYS A 342 14.84 -25.14 4.34
C LYS A 342 13.38 -24.69 4.31
N LYS A 343 12.58 -25.21 3.37
CA LYS A 343 11.16 -24.87 3.27
C LYS A 343 10.33 -26.13 3.21
N LEU A 344 9.30 -26.18 4.06
CA LEU A 344 8.39 -27.30 4.13
C LEU A 344 6.95 -26.82 4.07
N LYS A 345 6.19 -27.37 3.13
CA LYS A 345 4.79 -27.02 2.91
C LYS A 345 3.92 -28.26 2.83
N PHE A 346 2.74 -28.20 3.44
CA PHE A 346 1.75 -29.25 3.36
C PHE A 346 0.41 -28.74 2.83
N TYR A 347 -0.24 -29.61 2.07
CA TYR A 347 -1.64 -29.47 1.73
C TYR A 347 -2.36 -30.76 2.11
N SER A 348 -3.48 -30.63 2.81
CA SER A 348 -4.31 -31.76 3.22
C SER A 348 -5.72 -31.26 3.43
N TYR A 349 -6.68 -31.97 2.84
CA TYR A 349 -8.10 -31.75 3.11
C TYR A 349 -8.58 -32.74 4.17
N ASP A 350 -9.50 -32.34 5.04
CA ASP A 350 -10.02 -33.16 6.15
C ASP A 350 -8.93 -33.63 7.14
N ASP A 351 -9.30 -34.47 8.12
CA ASP A 351 -8.41 -35.00 9.18
C ASP A 351 -7.33 -36.00 8.68
N ARG A 352 -6.83 -35.83 7.46
CA ARG A 352 -5.84 -36.71 6.81
C ARG A 352 -4.42 -36.44 7.28
N PHE A 353 -4.11 -35.24 7.76
CA PHE A 353 -2.79 -34.92 8.27
C PHE A 353 -2.66 -35.37 9.75
N LYS A 354 -1.68 -36.22 10.02
CA LYS A 354 -1.24 -36.57 11.38
C LYS A 354 0.27 -36.43 11.44
N CYS A 355 0.84 -36.18 12.62
CA CYS A 355 2.28 -36.16 12.80
C CYS A 355 2.67 -36.62 14.20
N GLU A 356 3.91 -37.09 14.31
CA GLU A 356 4.54 -37.36 15.61
C GLU A 356 4.87 -36.04 16.35
N PRO A 357 4.90 -36.04 17.69
CA PRO A 357 5.44 -34.92 18.44
C PRO A 357 6.90 -34.62 18.06
N ASP A 358 7.25 -33.34 18.06
CA ASP A 358 8.59 -32.82 17.75
C ASP A 358 9.11 -33.23 16.36
N VAL A 359 8.23 -33.57 15.41
CA VAL A 359 8.62 -34.12 14.10
C VAL A 359 9.60 -33.22 13.33
N PHE A 360 9.51 -31.90 13.50
CA PHE A 360 10.36 -30.93 12.82
C PHE A 360 11.59 -30.48 13.64
N SER A 361 11.70 -30.88 14.91
CA SER A 361 12.75 -30.42 15.83
C SER A 361 14.18 -30.71 15.34
N THR A 362 14.36 -31.78 14.57
CA THR A 362 15.65 -32.25 14.04
C THR A 362 16.07 -31.54 12.75
N LEU A 363 15.18 -30.75 12.14
CA LEU A 363 15.45 -30.04 10.89
C LEU A 363 16.16 -28.71 11.17
N HIS A 364 17.44 -28.79 11.52
CA HIS A 364 18.24 -27.64 11.94
C HIS A 364 18.40 -26.54 10.87
N GLN A 365 18.08 -26.80 9.61
CA GLN A 365 18.12 -25.81 8.52
C GLN A 365 16.73 -25.27 8.12
N LEU A 366 15.65 -25.72 8.75
CA LEU A 366 14.29 -25.33 8.37
C LEU A 366 14.03 -23.86 8.70
N GLU A 367 13.82 -23.05 7.66
CA GLU A 367 13.55 -21.62 7.75
C GLU A 367 12.05 -21.29 7.61
N GLU A 368 11.28 -22.12 6.89
CA GLU A 368 9.86 -21.90 6.61
C GLU A 368 9.03 -23.18 6.78
N LEU A 369 7.94 -23.08 7.56
CA LEU A 369 6.92 -24.12 7.73
C LEU A 369 5.54 -23.57 7.39
N ASP A 370 4.93 -24.10 6.32
CA ASP A 370 3.61 -23.69 5.82
C ASP A 370 2.59 -24.84 5.95
N LEU A 371 1.62 -24.64 6.83
CA LEU A 371 0.52 -25.56 7.15
C LEU A 371 -0.86 -24.93 6.93
N LEU A 372 -0.96 -23.79 6.23
CA LEU A 372 -2.22 -23.04 6.09
C LEU A 372 -3.36 -23.86 5.47
N ASN A 373 -3.01 -24.77 4.55
CA ASN A 373 -3.96 -25.58 3.79
C ASN A 373 -4.02 -27.01 4.30
N VAL A 374 -3.80 -27.20 5.60
CA VAL A 374 -3.94 -28.47 6.29
C VAL A 374 -5.16 -28.36 7.20
N SER A 375 -6.14 -29.26 7.08
CA SER A 375 -7.19 -29.36 8.10
C SER A 375 -6.69 -30.06 9.36
N TRP A 376 -6.99 -29.52 10.53
CA TRP A 376 -6.37 -29.93 11.79
C TRP A 376 -7.33 -30.66 12.75
N SER A 377 -6.97 -31.90 13.10
CA SER A 377 -7.72 -32.72 14.07
C SER A 377 -7.43 -32.33 15.53
N GLU A 378 -8.42 -32.44 16.42
CA GLU A 378 -8.28 -32.10 17.85
C GLU A 378 -7.22 -32.96 18.56
N GLY A 379 -6.31 -32.31 19.29
CA GLY A 379 -5.31 -32.97 20.15
C GLY A 379 -3.95 -33.26 19.52
N LEU A 380 -3.74 -32.93 18.23
CA LEU A 380 -2.45 -33.07 17.57
C LEU A 380 -1.53 -31.88 17.90
N THR A 381 -0.29 -32.15 18.32
CA THR A 381 0.74 -31.12 18.59
C THR A 381 2.01 -31.43 17.81
N ILE A 382 2.66 -30.40 17.25
CA ILE A 382 3.95 -30.56 16.53
C ILE A 382 5.15 -30.43 17.47
N GLY A 383 4.94 -29.94 18.70
CA GLY A 383 5.97 -29.83 19.73
C GLY A 383 6.99 -28.72 19.45
N GLN A 384 8.27 -29.03 19.60
CA GLN A 384 9.39 -28.11 19.44
C GLN A 384 9.76 -27.87 17.98
N LEU A 385 9.93 -26.59 17.65
CA LEU A 385 10.44 -26.15 16.34
C LEU A 385 11.95 -25.87 16.40
N PRO A 386 12.67 -26.06 15.27
CA PRO A 386 14.10 -25.79 15.20
C PRO A 386 14.37 -24.28 15.32
N LYS A 387 15.51 -23.93 15.93
CA LYS A 387 15.90 -22.52 16.16
C LYS A 387 16.15 -21.70 14.89
N SER A 388 16.27 -22.36 13.74
CA SER A 388 16.45 -21.74 12.42
C SER A 388 15.15 -21.22 11.81
N ILE A 389 13.99 -21.59 12.38
CA ILE A 389 12.68 -21.22 11.84
C ILE A 389 12.50 -19.70 11.88
N LYS A 390 12.18 -19.13 10.71
CA LYS A 390 11.92 -17.70 10.50
C LYS A 390 10.46 -17.43 10.18
N ARG A 391 9.81 -18.33 9.45
CA ARG A 391 8.43 -18.15 8.98
C ARG A 391 7.57 -19.35 9.36
N ILE A 392 6.50 -19.08 10.11
CA ILE A 392 5.55 -20.09 10.57
C ILE A 392 4.15 -19.70 10.13
N LEU A 393 3.51 -20.59 9.38
CA LEU A 393 2.13 -20.43 8.95
C LEU A 393 1.32 -21.64 9.45
N PRO A 394 0.73 -21.56 10.66
CA PRO A 394 -0.09 -22.64 11.22
C PRO A 394 -1.38 -22.90 10.41
N PRO A 395 -2.07 -24.03 10.64
CA PRO A 395 -3.38 -24.30 10.06
C PRO A 395 -4.39 -23.19 10.30
N ARG A 396 -5.23 -22.89 9.29
CA ARG A 396 -6.28 -21.87 9.40
C ARG A 396 -7.39 -22.26 10.38
N ASP A 397 -7.69 -23.54 10.48
CA ASP A 397 -8.78 -24.13 11.26
C ASP A 397 -8.34 -24.61 12.66
N LEU A 398 -7.19 -24.12 13.16
CA LEU A 398 -6.65 -24.53 14.44
C LEU A 398 -7.68 -24.36 15.58
N LYS A 399 -7.99 -25.47 16.25
CA LYS A 399 -8.99 -25.53 17.33
C LYS A 399 -8.43 -25.30 18.74
N CYS A 400 -7.12 -25.09 18.87
CA CYS A 400 -6.42 -24.90 20.14
C CYS A 400 -5.52 -23.64 20.10
N GLU A 401 -5.08 -23.15 21.27
CA GLU A 401 -4.14 -22.03 21.35
C GLU A 401 -2.80 -22.39 20.67
N LEU A 402 -2.19 -21.43 19.96
CA LEU A 402 -0.91 -21.61 19.26
C LEU A 402 0.23 -22.13 20.15
N SER A 403 0.26 -21.74 21.42
CA SER A 403 1.24 -22.26 22.41
C SER A 403 1.02 -23.73 22.78
N THR A 404 -0.21 -24.24 22.58
CA THR A 404 -0.50 -25.68 22.73
C THR A 404 -0.11 -26.44 21.46
N PHE A 405 -0.18 -25.77 20.30
CA PHE A 405 0.18 -26.34 19.00
C PHE A 405 1.70 -26.55 18.86
N CYS A 406 2.50 -25.54 19.19
CA CYS A 406 3.96 -25.61 19.11
C CYS A 406 4.69 -24.68 20.08
N GLU A 407 5.90 -25.07 20.49
CA GLU A 407 6.82 -24.20 21.22
C GLU A 407 7.57 -23.31 20.21
N ILE A 408 7.14 -22.04 20.11
CA ILE A 408 7.73 -21.08 19.18
C ILE A 408 9.00 -20.46 19.80
N PRO A 409 10.15 -20.46 19.10
CA PRO A 409 11.33 -19.76 19.59
C PRO A 409 11.11 -18.24 19.59
N ASP A 410 11.29 -17.60 20.76
CA ASP A 410 10.91 -16.20 20.99
C ASP A 410 11.58 -15.15 20.05
N PHE A 411 12.75 -15.48 19.48
CA PHE A 411 13.60 -14.52 18.76
C PHE A 411 13.95 -14.89 17.32
N SER A 412 13.75 -16.12 16.87
CA SER A 412 14.13 -16.53 15.51
C SER A 412 13.03 -16.25 14.48
N VAL A 413 11.76 -16.22 14.90
CA VAL A 413 10.61 -16.08 14.01
C VAL A 413 10.42 -14.62 13.63
N GLU A 414 10.51 -14.34 12.33
CA GLU A 414 10.32 -13.03 11.73
C GLU A 414 8.89 -12.87 11.16
N THR A 415 8.29 -13.94 10.63
CA THR A 415 6.93 -13.92 10.06
C THR A 415 6.04 -14.94 10.78
N LEU A 416 4.88 -14.50 11.28
CA LEU A 416 3.91 -15.37 11.96
C LEU A 416 2.50 -15.14 11.43
N PHE A 417 1.79 -16.22 11.11
CA PHE A 417 0.34 -16.21 10.88
C PHE A 417 -0.43 -16.56 12.16
N ILE A 418 -1.52 -15.84 12.44
CA ILE A 418 -2.42 -16.07 13.57
C ILE A 418 -3.85 -16.28 13.10
N SER A 419 -4.49 -17.34 13.61
CA SER A 419 -5.87 -17.72 13.28
C SER A 419 -6.91 -16.97 14.14
N ILE A 420 -8.18 -17.06 13.74
CA ILE A 420 -9.32 -16.39 14.41
C ILE A 420 -9.46 -16.79 15.89
N ARG A 421 -9.23 -18.07 16.21
CA ARG A 421 -9.48 -18.59 17.57
C ARG A 421 -8.41 -18.22 18.59
N ASP A 422 -7.18 -17.93 18.17
CA ASP A 422 -6.12 -17.45 19.09
C ASP A 422 -6.46 -16.07 19.70
N ILE A 423 -7.49 -15.41 19.18
CA ILE A 423 -7.98 -14.09 19.61
C ILE A 423 -9.39 -14.19 20.24
N GLU A 424 -10.12 -15.30 20.05
CA GLU A 424 -11.42 -15.56 20.68
C GLU A 424 -11.25 -15.86 22.18
N GLY A 425 -12.02 -15.17 23.04
CA GLY A 425 -11.94 -15.31 24.49
C GLY A 425 -11.21 -14.17 25.23
N GLY A 426 -10.74 -13.14 24.52
CA GLY A 426 -10.25 -11.89 25.12
C GLY A 426 -8.83 -11.93 25.68
N LYS A 427 -8.07 -12.99 25.42
CA LYS A 427 -6.62 -13.04 25.67
C LYS A 427 -5.87 -12.55 24.43
N SER A 428 -4.85 -11.72 24.62
CA SER A 428 -3.93 -11.35 23.53
C SER A 428 -3.10 -12.58 23.14
N PRO A 429 -3.02 -12.97 21.86
CA PRO A 429 -2.14 -14.06 21.45
C PRO A 429 -0.70 -13.70 21.83
N ARG A 430 0.04 -14.66 22.40
CA ARG A 430 1.43 -14.44 22.79
C ARG A 430 2.31 -14.49 21.54
N VAL A 431 2.48 -13.32 20.92
CA VAL A 431 3.36 -13.17 19.75
C VAL A 431 4.83 -13.11 20.21
N PRO A 432 5.74 -13.91 19.62
CA PRO A 432 7.17 -13.85 19.88
C PRO A 432 7.74 -12.45 19.63
N LYS A 433 8.75 -12.04 20.41
CA LYS A 433 9.35 -10.70 20.29
C LYS A 433 10.11 -10.47 18.98
N GLY A 434 10.54 -11.53 18.32
CA GLY A 434 11.25 -11.47 17.03
C GLY A 434 10.36 -11.17 15.81
N VAL A 435 9.04 -11.24 15.94
CA VAL A 435 8.12 -11.13 14.79
C VAL A 435 8.11 -9.70 14.24
N LYS A 436 8.47 -9.57 12.96
CA LYS A 436 8.43 -8.34 12.16
C LYS A 436 7.20 -8.31 11.26
N GLU A 437 6.77 -9.44 10.71
CA GLU A 437 5.59 -9.53 9.85
C GLU A 437 4.52 -10.39 10.54
N LEU A 438 3.33 -9.80 10.76
CA LEU A 438 2.20 -10.48 11.37
C LEU A 438 1.07 -10.62 10.36
N ILE A 439 0.62 -11.84 10.11
CA ILE A 439 -0.48 -12.13 9.19
C ILE A 439 -1.69 -12.56 10.02
N ILE A 440 -2.84 -11.90 9.83
CA ILE A 440 -4.07 -12.16 10.57
C ILE A 440 -5.23 -12.42 9.59
N ASP A 441 -6.08 -13.39 9.90
CA ASP A 441 -7.29 -13.64 9.13
C ASP A 441 -8.38 -12.57 9.41
N SER A 442 -9.04 -12.05 8.38
CA SER A 442 -9.85 -10.81 8.36
C SER A 442 -11.16 -10.84 9.11
N TYR A 443 -11.59 -11.99 9.60
CA TYR A 443 -12.90 -12.12 10.23
C TYR A 443 -12.94 -11.53 11.67
N ILE A 444 -11.90 -10.83 12.10
CA ILE A 444 -11.65 -10.46 13.50
C ILE A 444 -11.74 -8.94 13.72
N GLN A 445 -12.47 -8.51 14.75
CA GLN A 445 -12.33 -7.17 15.31
C GLN A 445 -11.05 -7.09 16.18
N LEU A 446 -10.03 -6.37 15.69
CA LEU A 446 -8.77 -6.18 16.41
C LEU A 446 -8.98 -5.28 17.65
N LYS A 447 -8.66 -5.79 18.84
CA LYS A 447 -8.59 -5.00 20.10
C LYS A 447 -7.22 -4.30 20.24
N PRO A 448 -7.16 -3.14 20.92
CA PRO A 448 -5.89 -2.47 21.21
C PRO A 448 -4.93 -3.40 21.99
N GLY A 449 -3.65 -3.45 21.58
CA GLY A 449 -2.61 -4.25 22.25
C GLY A 449 -2.42 -5.67 21.70
N ILE A 450 -3.17 -6.10 20.67
CA ILE A 450 -2.96 -7.39 19.99
C ILE A 450 -1.64 -7.41 19.19
N VAL A 451 -1.28 -6.28 18.57
CA VAL A 451 -0.08 -6.17 17.74
C VAL A 451 1.10 -5.71 18.60
N PRO A 452 2.16 -6.52 18.79
CA PRO A 452 3.34 -6.12 19.54
C PRO A 452 4.05 -4.91 18.91
N ASP A 453 4.78 -4.15 19.73
CA ASP A 453 5.55 -3.00 19.26
C ASP A 453 6.57 -3.35 18.17
N GLY A 454 7.17 -4.55 18.24
CA GLY A 454 8.20 -5.04 17.30
C GLY A 454 7.74 -5.43 15.89
N VAL A 455 6.43 -5.53 15.65
CA VAL A 455 5.88 -5.86 14.32
C VAL A 455 6.03 -4.65 13.36
N GLU A 456 6.74 -4.84 12.26
CA GLU A 456 6.96 -3.88 11.17
C GLU A 456 5.82 -3.90 10.13
N GLU A 457 5.31 -5.09 9.75
CA GLU A 457 4.30 -5.29 8.69
C GLU A 457 3.10 -6.09 9.24
N LEU A 458 1.87 -5.66 8.90
CA LEU A 458 0.62 -6.31 9.31
C LEU A 458 -0.22 -6.63 8.07
N VAL A 459 -0.47 -7.92 7.81
CA VAL A 459 -1.20 -8.41 6.64
C VAL A 459 -2.56 -8.96 7.08
N LEU A 460 -3.65 -8.57 6.42
CA LEU A 460 -5.01 -9.06 6.70
C LEU A 460 -5.53 -9.90 5.51
N THR A 461 -5.98 -11.14 5.74
CA THR A 461 -6.45 -12.05 4.65
C THR A 461 -7.98 -12.24 4.70
N ASN A 462 -8.75 -12.14 3.60
CA ASN A 462 -10.23 -12.38 3.49
C ASN A 462 -11.25 -11.34 4.03
N HIS A 463 -11.27 -10.10 3.53
CA HIS A 463 -12.19 -9.06 4.03
C HIS A 463 -13.69 -9.27 3.71
N GLN A 464 -14.55 -9.19 4.73
CA GLN A 464 -15.83 -8.47 4.62
C GLN A 464 -15.74 -7.17 5.42
N LYS A 465 -16.10 -6.05 4.78
CA LYS A 465 -16.21 -4.66 5.27
C LYS A 465 -15.82 -4.43 6.76
N ILE A 466 -14.72 -3.72 6.97
CA ILE A 466 -14.38 -3.13 8.27
C ILE A 466 -15.30 -1.91 8.49
N GLU A 467 -16.37 -2.06 9.27
CA GLU A 467 -17.19 -0.95 9.77
C GLU A 467 -16.68 -0.47 11.15
N SER A 468 -15.55 0.25 11.16
CA SER A 468 -15.03 1.14 12.26
C SER A 468 -14.72 0.54 13.65
N PRO A 469 -13.97 1.24 14.56
CA PRO A 469 -13.02 2.34 14.35
C PRO A 469 -11.55 1.90 14.52
N LEU A 470 -10.67 2.57 13.77
CA LEU A 470 -9.21 2.37 13.72
C LEU A 470 -8.47 2.91 14.97
N GLU A 471 -8.87 2.50 16.17
CA GLU A 471 -8.16 2.85 17.43
C GLU A 471 -7.24 1.73 17.94
N SER A 472 -7.28 0.54 17.32
CA SER A 472 -6.50 -0.63 17.75
C SER A 472 -5.16 -0.81 17.04
N ILE A 473 -4.84 0.03 16.05
CA ILE A 473 -3.59 0.00 15.30
C ILE A 473 -2.84 1.31 15.58
N PRO A 474 -1.59 1.27 16.10
CA PRO A 474 -0.79 2.48 16.25
C PRO A 474 -0.68 3.19 14.90
N ALA A 475 -0.91 4.51 14.86
CA ALA A 475 -0.95 5.33 13.63
C ALA A 475 0.30 5.17 12.73
N SER A 476 1.40 4.64 13.27
CA SER A 476 2.62 4.29 12.55
C SER A 476 2.55 3.02 11.69
N LYS A 477 1.52 2.17 11.80
CA LYS A 477 1.45 0.82 11.17
C LYS A 477 0.35 0.69 10.11
N MET A 478 -0.22 1.81 9.67
CA MET A 478 -1.41 1.85 8.80
C MET A 478 -1.08 1.80 7.29
N SER A 479 0.20 1.93 6.92
CA SER A 479 0.68 1.99 5.52
C SER A 479 1.05 0.63 4.91
N ASP A 480 1.17 -0.44 5.71
CA ASP A 480 1.76 -1.72 5.31
C ASP A 480 0.73 -2.86 5.20
N LEU A 481 -0.55 -2.52 5.07
CA LEU A 481 -1.64 -3.47 4.81
C LEU A 481 -1.58 -3.92 3.35
N LYS A 482 -1.17 -5.18 3.11
CA LYS A 482 -1.30 -5.82 1.80
C LYS A 482 -2.53 -6.72 1.75
N GLU A 483 -3.39 -6.49 0.77
CA GLU A 483 -4.55 -7.31 0.46
C GLU A 483 -4.14 -8.48 -0.43
N ASN A 484 -4.54 -9.71 -0.09
CA ASN A 484 -4.24 -10.90 -0.88
C ASN A 484 -5.53 -11.66 -1.21
N ASN A 485 -5.92 -11.66 -2.49
CA ASN A 485 -7.12 -12.33 -3.00
C ASN A 485 -6.75 -13.69 -3.60
N ASN A 486 -6.90 -14.77 -2.85
CA ASN A 486 -6.93 -16.13 -3.40
C ASN A 486 -8.31 -16.74 -3.16
N ASN A 487 -9.24 -16.48 -4.08
CA ASN A 487 -10.54 -17.15 -4.12
C ASN A 487 -10.46 -18.34 -5.08
N ASN A 488 -10.30 -19.54 -4.52
CA ASN A 488 -10.74 -20.78 -5.14
C ASN A 488 -11.54 -21.54 -4.09
N ASP A 489 -12.85 -21.32 -4.06
CA ASP A 489 -13.76 -22.28 -3.45
C ASP A 489 -15.11 -22.25 -4.18
N THR A 490 -15.40 -23.40 -4.80
CA THR A 490 -16.64 -23.74 -5.46
C THR A 490 -17.77 -23.97 -4.47
N SER A 491 -18.93 -23.42 -4.81
CA SER A 491 -20.23 -23.48 -4.15
C SER A 491 -20.64 -24.81 -3.50
N SER A 492 -21.30 -24.73 -2.34
CA SER A 492 -22.62 -25.34 -2.16
C SER A 492 -23.48 -24.54 -1.18
N SER A 493 -24.68 -24.23 -1.63
CA SER A 493 -25.72 -23.41 -1.00
C SER A 493 -26.65 -24.23 -0.11
N SER A 494 -27.14 -23.66 1.00
CA SER A 494 -28.53 -23.83 1.40
C SER A 494 -29.00 -22.76 2.41
N ASN A 495 -29.97 -21.97 1.93
CA ASN A 495 -31.03 -21.21 2.59
C ASN A 495 -31.25 -21.39 4.11
N ILE A 496 -31.62 -20.28 4.78
CA ILE A 496 -32.90 -20.12 5.49
C ILE A 496 -33.26 -18.62 5.58
N LYS A 497 -34.50 -18.31 5.21
CA LYS A 497 -35.24 -17.04 5.35
C LYS A 497 -35.77 -16.86 6.79
N LEU A 498 -36.07 -15.61 7.16
CA LEU A 498 -37.37 -15.08 7.67
C LEU A 498 -37.11 -13.66 8.21
N GLU A 499 -37.60 -12.60 7.56
CA GLU A 499 -38.90 -11.90 7.82
C GLU A 499 -38.97 -11.31 9.24
N SER A 500 -38.76 -9.99 9.36
CA SER A 500 -39.78 -8.91 9.45
C SER A 500 -40.39 -8.77 10.85
N ASP A 501 -40.18 -7.63 11.51
CA ASP A 501 -41.25 -6.65 11.75
C ASP A 501 -40.86 -5.50 12.69
N SER A 502 -41.51 -4.37 12.38
CA SER A 502 -41.61 -3.10 13.08
C SER A 502 -42.03 -3.19 14.55
N SER A 503 -41.64 -2.19 15.37
CA SER A 503 -42.53 -1.09 15.80
C SER A 503 -42.06 -0.37 17.06
N ASN A 504 -42.48 0.90 17.14
CA ASN A 504 -42.28 1.94 18.15
C ASN A 504 -42.60 1.54 19.61
N ILE A 505 -42.12 2.34 20.57
CA ILE A 505 -42.92 3.12 21.56
C ILE A 505 -41.99 3.96 22.48
N ASN A 506 -41.96 5.26 22.20
CA ASN A 506 -42.29 6.43 23.03
C ASN A 506 -42.37 6.38 24.60
N ILE A 507 -42.04 7.57 25.18
CA ILE A 507 -42.73 8.32 26.26
C ILE A 507 -41.99 8.59 27.61
N ASP A 508 -41.79 9.90 27.84
CA ASP A 508 -41.88 10.73 29.07
C ASP A 508 -40.95 10.50 30.27
N SER A 509 -40.68 11.46 31.18
CA SER A 509 -40.70 12.93 31.27
C SER A 509 -40.26 13.28 32.72
N ALA A 510 -39.98 14.56 33.01
CA ALA A 510 -40.21 15.27 34.28
C ALA A 510 -38.99 16.04 34.87
N ALA A 511 -39.33 17.21 35.41
CA ALA A 511 -38.52 18.40 35.68
C ALA A 511 -38.50 18.79 37.18
N SER A 512 -37.70 19.81 37.56
CA SER A 512 -37.95 20.90 38.56
C SER A 512 -36.62 21.56 39.02
N SER A 513 -36.35 22.85 38.72
CA SER A 513 -36.56 24.14 39.47
C SER A 513 -35.59 24.37 40.67
N SER A 514 -34.93 25.51 40.92
CA SER A 514 -35.35 26.93 41.17
C SER A 514 -34.07 27.79 41.47
N SER A 515 -33.78 28.95 40.84
CA SER A 515 -34.04 30.40 41.13
C SER A 515 -33.40 31.07 42.38
N ASN A 516 -32.50 32.07 42.22
CA ASN A 516 -32.61 33.50 42.65
C ASN A 516 -31.29 34.32 42.83
N ASP A 517 -31.21 35.45 42.12
CA ASP A 517 -30.85 36.86 42.47
C ASP A 517 -29.53 37.38 43.13
N SER A 518 -28.83 38.23 42.35
CA SER A 518 -28.52 39.69 42.56
C SER A 518 -27.21 40.24 43.23
N ASN A 519 -26.53 41.10 42.44
CA ASN A 519 -25.98 42.46 42.69
C ASN A 519 -24.67 42.83 43.49
N GLN A 520 -23.83 43.61 42.76
CA GLN A 520 -23.13 44.89 43.11
C GLN A 520 -21.68 45.00 43.70
N ALA A 521 -20.78 45.51 42.83
CA ALA A 521 -19.99 46.78 42.89
C ALA A 521 -18.70 47.03 43.74
N LYS A 522 -17.59 47.34 43.00
CA LYS A 522 -16.56 48.44 43.05
C LYS A 522 -15.69 48.79 44.30
N ILE A 523 -14.38 49.08 44.03
CA ILE A 523 -13.45 50.18 44.49
C ILE A 523 -11.97 49.64 44.50
N LYS A 524 -11.01 50.08 43.63
CA LYS A 524 -9.93 51.14 43.74
C LYS A 524 -9.04 50.99 45.01
N GLU A 525 -7.70 51.05 45.07
CA GLU A 525 -6.59 51.88 44.50
C GLU A 525 -5.22 51.18 44.79
N ASN A 526 -4.26 51.14 43.86
CA ASN A 526 -2.95 51.85 43.83
C ASN A 526 -2.07 51.89 45.12
N GLU A 527 -0.83 51.35 45.05
CA GLU A 527 0.39 52.02 45.55
C GLU A 527 1.70 51.41 45.00
N ASN A 528 2.69 52.28 44.77
CA ASN A 528 4.03 52.06 44.21
C ASN A 528 5.05 51.57 45.27
N ASN A 529 6.06 50.79 44.88
CA ASN A 529 7.49 51.15 45.09
C ASN A 529 8.51 50.15 44.51
N ASN A 530 9.61 50.73 44.01
CA ASN A 530 10.81 50.11 43.44
C ASN A 530 11.70 49.38 44.49
N ASN A 531 12.31 48.25 44.13
CA ASN A 531 13.78 48.12 44.00
C ASN A 531 14.25 46.70 43.61
N ASN A 532 15.35 46.69 42.86
CA ASN A 532 16.02 45.59 42.17
C ASN A 532 16.55 44.45 43.06
N ASN A 533 16.41 43.18 42.61
CA ASN A 533 17.52 42.38 42.06
C ASN A 533 17.11 40.93 41.74
N ASN A 534 17.52 40.48 40.54
CA ASN A 534 17.71 39.12 40.03
C ASN A 534 16.62 38.06 40.28
N SER A 535 15.82 37.79 39.24
CA SER A 535 15.32 36.43 38.98
C SER A 535 14.95 36.24 37.51
N SER A 536 15.10 34.99 37.11
CA SER A 536 14.71 34.35 35.86
C SER A 536 13.26 34.65 35.44
N ASN A 537 13.04 34.66 34.12
CA ASN A 537 11.74 34.58 33.43
C ASN A 537 10.79 35.77 33.62
N ASP A 538 11.06 36.86 32.90
CA ASP A 538 10.09 37.95 32.68
C ASP A 538 9.71 38.11 31.19
N TYR A 539 9.61 36.98 30.47
CA TYR A 539 9.19 36.93 29.05
C TYR A 539 7.68 37.19 28.83
N GLN A 540 6.90 37.38 29.90
CA GLN A 540 5.46 37.67 29.83
C GLN A 540 5.12 39.16 29.90
N GLY A 541 6.00 40.04 30.41
CA GLY A 541 5.62 41.41 30.79
C GLY A 541 5.40 42.40 29.65
N ILE A 542 6.20 42.34 28.57
CA ILE A 542 6.19 43.34 27.48
C ILE A 542 5.12 43.00 26.43
N SER A 543 5.00 41.72 26.06
CA SER A 543 3.93 41.22 25.20
C SER A 543 2.54 41.39 25.85
N LYS A 544 2.42 41.25 27.18
CA LYS A 544 1.21 41.70 27.92
C LYS A 544 0.96 43.20 27.80
N ARG A 545 2.01 44.05 27.85
CA ARG A 545 1.86 45.51 27.74
C ARG A 545 1.30 45.95 26.38
N LEU A 546 1.69 45.29 25.30
CA LEU A 546 1.19 45.55 23.95
C LEU A 546 -0.18 44.91 23.68
N LEU A 547 -0.42 43.68 24.15
CA LEU A 547 -1.77 43.10 24.14
C LEU A 547 -2.75 43.95 24.97
N ASN A 548 -2.36 44.43 26.14
CA ASN A 548 -3.19 45.31 26.98
C ASN A 548 -3.47 46.68 26.30
N ASN A 549 -2.53 47.20 25.49
CA ASN A 549 -2.74 48.42 24.70
C ASN A 549 -3.61 48.18 23.45
N LEU A 550 -3.83 46.92 23.06
CA LEU A 550 -4.59 46.48 21.89
C LEU A 550 -5.84 45.67 22.29
N GLU A 551 -6.13 45.51 23.58
CA GLU A 551 -7.14 44.58 24.10
C GLU A 551 -8.56 44.98 23.69
N CYS A 552 -8.79 46.25 23.35
CA CYS A 552 -10.00 46.75 22.70
C CYS A 552 -9.72 48.02 21.91
N LEU A 553 -9.56 47.90 20.59
CA LEU A 553 -9.56 49.07 19.69
C LEU A 553 -10.97 49.28 19.15
N THR A 554 -11.51 50.49 19.38
CA THR A 554 -12.74 50.95 18.74
C THR A 554 -12.41 51.59 17.41
N ILE A 555 -12.85 50.99 16.30
CA ILE A 555 -12.58 51.48 14.96
C ILE A 555 -13.91 51.88 14.30
N LYS A 556 -13.97 53.12 13.80
CA LYS A 556 -15.12 53.65 13.07
C LYS A 556 -15.07 53.16 11.62
N LYS A 557 -16.17 52.58 11.14
CA LYS A 557 -16.32 52.14 9.75
C LYS A 557 -16.88 53.29 8.90
N ASP A 558 -16.12 53.82 7.96
CA ASP A 558 -16.62 54.73 6.92
C ASP A 558 -17.17 53.91 5.75
N ASP A 559 -18.39 53.39 5.90
CA ASP A 559 -19.25 53.01 4.77
C ASP A 559 -20.43 53.98 4.76
N SER A 560 -20.78 54.46 3.55
CA SER A 560 -21.85 55.43 3.28
C SER A 560 -23.10 55.25 4.17
N ASP A 561 -23.40 56.30 4.93
CA ASP A 561 -24.62 56.60 5.71
C ASP A 561 -24.97 55.82 7.00
N VAL A 562 -24.12 54.92 7.52
CA VAL A 562 -24.29 54.38 8.91
C VAL A 562 -22.94 54.18 9.62
N GLN A 563 -22.69 54.93 10.70
CA GLN A 563 -21.52 54.75 11.56
C GLN A 563 -21.67 53.48 12.41
N VAL A 564 -21.03 52.38 12.00
CA VAL A 564 -20.93 51.16 12.81
C VAL A 564 -19.61 51.20 13.58
N GLU A 565 -19.71 51.13 14.91
CA GLU A 565 -18.59 51.13 15.84
C GLU A 565 -18.16 49.68 16.13
N CYS A 566 -16.97 49.28 15.68
CA CYS A 566 -16.45 47.92 15.87
C CYS A 566 -15.40 47.87 16.98
N LYS A 567 -15.54 46.92 17.92
CA LYS A 567 -14.63 46.71 19.04
C LYS A 567 -13.81 45.43 18.82
N LEU A 568 -12.50 45.59 18.61
CA LEU A 568 -11.60 44.48 18.27
C LEU A 568 -10.70 44.08 19.43
N GLN A 569 -10.63 42.79 19.72
CA GLN A 569 -9.75 42.19 20.73
C GLN A 569 -8.67 41.33 20.07
N TYR A 570 -7.41 41.58 20.40
CA TYR A 570 -6.28 40.74 19.97
C TYR A 570 -5.91 39.75 21.09
N SER A 571 -5.59 38.52 20.72
CA SER A 571 -5.18 37.47 21.67
C SER A 571 -4.14 36.53 21.07
N VAL A 572 -3.27 35.96 21.90
CA VAL A 572 -2.40 34.85 21.50
C VAL A 572 -3.24 33.59 21.37
N TYR A 573 -2.90 32.71 20.42
CA TYR A 573 -3.48 31.37 20.31
C TYR A 573 -3.31 30.57 21.60
N ARG A 574 -4.38 29.93 22.09
CA ARG A 574 -4.38 29.24 23.41
C ARG A 574 -4.45 27.73 23.34
N GLY A 575 -4.98 27.15 22.26
CA GLY A 575 -5.11 25.71 22.14
C GLY A 575 -6.09 25.27 21.06
N GLU A 576 -6.32 23.96 20.99
CA GLU A 576 -7.08 23.29 19.91
C GLU A 576 -8.51 23.85 19.69
N GLU A 577 -9.10 24.48 20.71
CA GLU A 577 -10.41 25.14 20.66
C GLU A 577 -10.51 26.19 19.54
N ASP A 578 -9.41 26.91 19.27
CA ASP A 578 -9.37 27.96 18.26
C ASP A 578 -9.13 27.39 16.84
N ILE A 579 -8.65 26.15 16.70
CA ILE A 579 -8.15 25.61 15.41
C ILE A 579 -9.25 25.58 14.35
N GLU A 580 -10.43 25.10 14.69
CA GLU A 580 -11.54 24.99 13.73
C GLU A 580 -11.91 26.37 13.16
N SER A 581 -11.94 27.41 14.00
CA SER A 581 -12.24 28.77 13.56
C SER A 581 -11.11 29.39 12.73
N ILE A 582 -9.85 29.10 13.07
CA ILE A 582 -8.65 29.50 12.31
C ILE A 582 -8.69 28.89 10.91
N ILE A 583 -8.94 27.58 10.80
CA ILE A 583 -9.00 26.85 9.53
C ILE A 583 -10.10 27.45 8.65
N ARG A 584 -11.32 27.61 9.20
CA ARG A 584 -12.44 28.21 8.46
C ARG A 584 -12.11 29.60 7.93
N LEU A 585 -11.49 30.45 8.74
CA LEU A 585 -11.10 31.80 8.30
C LEU A 585 -10.05 31.76 7.18
N ILE A 586 -9.05 30.88 7.29
CA ILE A 586 -7.96 30.77 6.32
C ILE A 586 -8.45 30.18 4.98
N GLU A 587 -9.25 29.12 5.00
CA GLU A 587 -9.80 28.50 3.79
C GLU A 587 -10.75 29.42 3.01
N ASN A 588 -11.48 30.30 3.71
CA ASN A 588 -12.37 31.26 3.06
C ASN A 588 -11.61 32.38 2.33
N GLU A 589 -10.35 32.65 2.68
CA GLU A 589 -9.63 33.84 2.22
C GLU A 589 -8.34 33.54 1.43
N LEU A 590 -7.75 32.36 1.61
CA LEU A 590 -6.59 31.89 0.85
C LEU A 590 -6.98 30.78 -0.12
N SER A 591 -6.47 30.86 -1.34
CA SER A 591 -6.74 29.86 -2.40
C SER A 591 -5.94 28.56 -2.24
N GLU A 592 -4.95 28.52 -1.36
CA GLU A 592 -4.13 27.33 -1.14
C GLU A 592 -4.63 26.52 0.07
N PRO A 593 -5.04 25.26 -0.13
CA PRO A 593 -5.47 24.41 0.97
C PRO A 593 -4.26 23.95 1.79
N TYR A 594 -4.35 24.07 3.11
CA TYR A 594 -3.36 23.52 4.05
C TYR A 594 -3.94 22.32 4.77
N SER A 595 -3.13 21.27 4.97
CA SER A 595 -3.55 20.14 5.81
C SER A 595 -3.64 20.55 7.29
N ILE A 596 -4.49 19.89 8.06
CA ILE A 596 -4.55 20.01 9.54
C ILE A 596 -3.16 19.91 10.19
N PHE A 597 -2.29 19.06 9.64
CA PHE A 597 -0.91 18.88 10.13
C PHE A 597 -0.06 20.14 9.96
N THR A 598 -0.29 20.92 8.91
CA THR A 598 0.42 22.18 8.69
C THR A 598 0.04 23.18 9.77
N TYR A 599 -1.24 23.35 10.07
CA TYR A 599 -1.70 24.21 11.15
C TYR A 599 -1.11 23.77 12.50
N ARG A 600 -1.27 22.48 12.85
CA ARG A 600 -0.72 21.92 14.10
C ARG A 600 0.80 22.05 14.20
N PHE A 601 1.53 21.93 13.09
CA PHE A 601 2.97 22.15 13.10
C PHE A 601 3.32 23.57 13.57
N PHE A 602 2.65 24.62 13.09
CA PHE A 602 2.91 25.97 13.58
C PHE A 602 2.36 26.18 15.00
N LEU A 603 1.08 25.85 15.21
CA LEU A 603 0.33 26.15 16.42
C LEU A 603 0.86 25.40 17.64
N ASN A 604 1.42 24.19 17.48
CA ASN A 604 1.99 23.42 18.60
C ASN A 604 3.43 23.83 18.91
N ASN A 605 4.23 24.17 17.90
CA ASN A 605 5.65 24.51 18.10
C ASN A 605 5.86 25.99 18.46
N TRP A 606 5.04 26.90 17.93
CA TRP A 606 5.13 28.34 18.18
C TRP A 606 3.75 28.98 18.48
N PRO A 607 3.00 28.48 19.49
CA PRO A 607 1.70 29.06 19.85
C PRO A 607 1.82 30.55 20.20
N HIS A 608 2.93 30.94 20.83
CA HIS A 608 3.24 32.32 21.22
C HIS A 608 3.59 33.27 20.06
N LEU A 609 3.75 32.76 18.83
CA LEU A 609 3.93 33.54 17.60
C LEU A 609 2.69 33.54 16.71
N CYS A 610 1.57 33.03 17.23
CA CYS A 610 0.29 32.98 16.53
C CYS A 610 -0.71 33.89 17.25
N PHE A 611 -1.23 34.89 16.55
CA PHE A 611 -2.14 35.89 17.10
C PHE A 611 -3.47 35.89 16.37
N LEU A 612 -4.54 36.10 17.12
CA LEU A 612 -5.93 36.09 16.71
C LEU A 612 -6.54 37.47 16.97
N THR A 613 -7.43 37.90 16.08
CA THR A 613 -8.25 39.10 16.25
C THR A 613 -9.70 38.70 16.25
N HIS A 614 -10.42 39.08 17.29
CA HIS A 614 -11.84 38.84 17.44
C HIS A 614 -12.62 40.15 17.41
N ASP A 615 -13.76 40.14 16.74
CA ASP A 615 -14.78 41.15 16.94
C ASP A 615 -15.58 40.81 18.20
N VAL A 616 -15.62 41.75 19.14
CA VAL A 616 -16.33 41.68 20.42
C VAL A 616 -17.31 42.83 20.58
N THR A 617 -17.78 43.40 19.46
CA THR A 617 -18.82 44.43 19.43
C THR A 617 -20.12 43.91 20.02
N ASN A 618 -20.49 42.66 19.70
CA ASN A 618 -21.56 41.93 20.39
C ASN A 618 -20.96 41.11 21.55
N PRO A 619 -21.30 41.40 22.81
CA PRO A 619 -20.80 40.64 23.96
C PRO A 619 -21.18 39.15 23.94
N GLU A 620 -22.26 38.79 23.25
CA GLU A 620 -22.76 37.41 23.17
C GLU A 620 -22.13 36.60 22.02
N GLU A 621 -21.43 37.24 21.08
CA GLU A 621 -20.87 36.60 19.90
C GLU A 621 -19.43 37.08 19.63
N LYS A 622 -18.46 36.25 20.03
CA LYS A 622 -17.04 36.50 19.76
C LYS A 622 -16.66 35.86 18.41
N ARG A 623 -16.56 36.68 17.36
CA ARG A 623 -16.22 36.20 16.01
C ARG A 623 -14.74 36.39 15.71
N LEU A 624 -14.06 35.35 15.23
CA LEU A 624 -12.69 35.45 14.71
C LEU A 624 -12.70 36.17 13.35
N VAL A 625 -11.99 37.30 13.25
CA VAL A 625 -11.94 38.16 12.05
C VAL A 625 -10.53 38.34 11.48
N GLY A 626 -9.51 37.92 12.21
CA GLY A 626 -8.12 37.97 11.74
C GLY A 626 -7.23 36.95 12.43
N VAL A 627 -6.22 36.45 11.70
CA VAL A 627 -5.21 35.52 12.22
C VAL A 627 -3.86 35.74 11.55
N ILE A 628 -2.80 35.62 12.33
CA ILE A 628 -1.43 35.50 11.84
C ILE A 628 -0.77 34.27 12.45
N ILE A 629 -0.14 33.45 11.61
CA ILE A 629 0.57 32.23 12.00
C ILE A 629 2.03 32.38 11.57
N SER A 630 2.93 32.31 12.55
CA SER A 630 4.36 32.53 12.34
C SER A 630 5.21 31.51 13.09
N LYS A 631 6.48 31.41 12.72
CA LYS A 631 7.47 30.58 13.41
C LYS A 631 8.82 31.28 13.55
N LYS A 632 9.64 30.77 14.47
CA LYS A 632 11.08 31.06 14.56
C LYS A 632 11.88 29.84 14.13
N SER A 633 12.91 30.03 13.29
CA SER A 633 13.82 28.96 12.90
C SER A 633 15.20 29.50 12.56
N GLN A 634 16.24 28.73 12.85
CA GLN A 634 17.59 29.05 12.44
C GLN A 634 17.75 28.88 10.92
N HIS A 635 18.27 29.89 10.24
CA HIS A 635 18.60 29.85 8.83
C HIS A 635 20.07 30.27 8.64
N LYS A 636 20.93 29.27 8.42
CA LYS A 636 22.40 29.43 8.46
C LYS A 636 22.86 29.93 9.83
N LEU A 637 23.46 31.11 9.88
CA LEU A 637 23.97 31.73 11.11
C LEU A 637 22.99 32.76 11.70
N LEU A 638 21.78 32.87 11.13
CA LEU A 638 20.78 33.87 11.52
C LEU A 638 19.56 33.20 12.15
N GLU A 639 19.02 33.83 13.19
CA GLU A 639 17.71 33.52 13.76
C GLU A 639 16.63 34.19 12.91
N ARG A 640 15.81 33.40 12.22
CA ARG A 640 14.83 33.90 11.26
C ARG A 640 13.41 33.70 11.75
N GLY A 641 12.66 34.79 11.80
CA GLY A 641 11.20 34.78 11.84
C GLY A 641 10.62 34.50 10.45
N TYR A 642 9.56 33.69 10.41
CA TYR A 642 8.83 33.39 9.18
C TYR A 642 7.34 33.60 9.41
N ILE A 643 6.73 34.50 8.63
CA ILE A 643 5.28 34.70 8.62
C ILE A 643 4.71 33.76 7.56
N GLY A 644 3.98 32.74 8.00
CA GLY A 644 3.45 31.70 7.12
C GLY A 644 2.08 32.03 6.55
N MET A 645 1.18 32.56 7.40
CA MET A 645 -0.20 32.85 7.00
C MET A 645 -0.64 34.15 7.70
N VAL A 646 -1.20 35.08 6.94
CA VAL A 646 -1.86 36.29 7.47
C VAL A 646 -3.18 36.44 6.76
N VAL A 647 -4.27 36.41 7.51
CA VAL A 647 -5.61 36.48 6.97
C VAL A 647 -6.45 37.46 7.79
N VAL A 648 -7.21 38.29 7.09
CA VAL A 648 -8.25 39.15 7.66
C VAL A 648 -9.50 38.94 6.82
N ASP A 649 -10.62 38.69 7.50
CA ASP A 649 -11.95 38.57 6.90
C ASP A 649 -12.21 39.77 5.99
N ARG A 650 -12.67 39.51 4.76
CA ARG A 650 -12.85 40.52 3.73
C ARG A 650 -13.71 41.70 4.18
N THR A 651 -14.68 41.48 5.08
CA THR A 651 -15.58 42.51 5.61
C THR A 651 -14.94 43.42 6.67
N TYR A 652 -13.78 43.04 7.21
CA TYR A 652 -12.98 43.76 8.21
C TYR A 652 -11.65 44.29 7.65
N ARG A 653 -11.43 44.20 6.34
CA ARG A 653 -10.23 44.76 5.68
C ARG A 653 -10.25 46.27 5.66
N ARG A 654 -9.07 46.88 5.44
CA ARG A 654 -8.83 48.33 5.46
C ARG A 654 -9.08 49.02 6.81
N MET A 655 -9.27 48.25 7.88
CA MET A 655 -9.35 48.73 9.27
C MET A 655 -8.02 48.63 10.02
N GLY A 656 -6.90 48.41 9.33
CA GLY A 656 -5.57 48.30 9.95
C GLY A 656 -5.25 46.95 10.63
N ILE A 657 -6.19 46.01 10.70
CA ILE A 657 -6.03 44.72 11.41
C ILE A 657 -4.78 43.94 10.96
N GLY A 658 -4.59 43.77 9.64
CA GLY A 658 -3.44 43.04 9.11
C GLY A 658 -2.11 43.71 9.49
N SER A 659 -2.07 45.05 9.49
CA SER A 659 -0.89 45.81 9.93
C SER A 659 -0.60 45.60 11.41
N SER A 660 -1.63 45.65 12.25
CA SER A 660 -1.52 45.40 13.69
C SER A 660 -1.01 43.99 13.98
N LEU A 661 -1.59 42.96 13.36
CA LEU A 661 -1.15 41.57 13.52
C LEU A 661 0.33 41.38 13.16
N ILE A 662 0.78 41.97 12.05
CA ILE A 662 2.19 41.89 11.62
C ILE A 662 3.10 42.64 12.59
N LYS A 663 2.72 43.83 13.07
CA LYS A 663 3.52 44.59 14.04
C LYS A 663 3.70 43.84 15.36
N ILE A 664 2.62 43.31 15.93
CA ILE A 664 2.67 42.48 17.15
C ILE A 664 3.60 41.28 16.94
N THR A 665 3.52 40.65 15.76
CA THR A 665 4.36 39.50 15.42
C THR A 665 5.84 39.89 15.31
N ILE A 666 6.15 41.01 14.65
CA ILE A 666 7.52 41.52 14.52
C ILE A 666 8.11 41.83 15.89
N GLU A 667 7.37 42.52 16.76
CA GLU A 667 7.81 42.82 18.12
C GLU A 667 8.10 41.54 18.90
N LYS A 668 7.23 40.53 18.78
CA LYS A 668 7.48 39.22 19.41
C LYS A 668 8.71 38.52 18.85
N LEU A 669 8.97 38.64 17.55
CA LEU A 669 10.18 38.07 16.92
C LEU A 669 11.45 38.81 17.34
N ILE A 670 11.39 40.14 17.54
CA ILE A 670 12.48 40.95 18.12
C ILE A 670 12.75 40.51 19.57
N GLU A 671 11.70 40.31 20.39
CA GLU A 671 11.84 39.78 21.76
C GLU A 671 12.52 38.41 21.78
N LEU A 672 12.25 37.57 20.77
CA LEU A 672 12.90 36.28 20.59
C LEU A 672 14.28 36.37 19.93
N GLN A 673 14.87 37.56 19.80
CA GLN A 673 16.19 37.79 19.21
C GLN A 673 16.32 37.27 17.76
N CYS A 674 15.26 37.38 16.96
CA CYS A 674 15.37 37.12 15.53
C CYS A 674 16.18 38.24 14.86
N ASP A 675 17.04 37.86 13.92
CA ASP A 675 17.83 38.76 13.10
C ASP A 675 17.01 39.31 11.92
N GLU A 676 16.07 38.54 11.39
CA GLU A 676 15.26 38.92 10.23
C GLU A 676 13.86 38.28 10.26
N VAL A 677 12.92 38.88 9.55
CA VAL A 677 11.60 38.30 9.27
C VAL A 677 11.42 38.15 7.77
N VAL A 678 10.97 36.98 7.30
CA VAL A 678 10.69 36.74 5.89
C VAL A 678 9.29 36.20 5.66
N LEU A 679 8.76 36.46 4.47
CA LEU A 679 7.49 35.93 3.98
C LEU A 679 7.46 35.87 2.46
N GLU A 680 6.49 35.15 1.92
CA GLU A 680 6.18 35.14 0.49
C GLU A 680 4.74 35.57 0.22
N THR A 681 4.53 36.25 -0.91
CA THR A 681 3.19 36.54 -1.43
C THR A 681 3.17 36.42 -2.95
N ILE A 682 2.00 36.15 -3.54
CA ILE A 682 1.81 36.10 -5.00
C ILE A 682 2.16 37.47 -5.58
N ILE A 683 2.90 37.51 -6.69
CA ILE A 683 3.36 38.76 -7.31
C ILE A 683 2.22 39.71 -7.71
N THR A 684 1.01 39.17 -7.95
CA THR A 684 -0.19 39.93 -8.29
C THR A 684 -0.98 40.44 -7.08
N ASN A 685 -0.60 40.05 -5.85
CA ASN A 685 -1.24 40.53 -4.63
C ASN A 685 -0.69 41.91 -4.23
N PHE A 686 -0.98 42.93 -5.05
CA PHE A 686 -0.47 44.29 -4.87
C PHE A 686 -0.85 44.91 -3.52
N GLN A 687 -2.01 44.53 -2.95
CA GLN A 687 -2.46 45.01 -1.64
C GLN A 687 -1.56 44.47 -0.52
N ALA A 688 -1.26 43.17 -0.51
CA ALA A 688 -0.37 42.58 0.48
C ALA A 688 1.07 43.10 0.32
N ILE A 689 1.56 43.20 -0.92
CA ILE A 689 2.90 43.75 -1.20
C ILE A 689 3.02 45.18 -0.65
N SER A 690 2.05 46.06 -0.93
CA SER A 690 2.06 47.43 -0.41
C SER A 690 1.98 47.47 1.12
N LEU A 691 1.18 46.60 1.75
CA LEU A 691 1.12 46.47 3.21
C LEU A 691 2.49 46.11 3.80
N TYR A 692 3.18 45.12 3.23
CA TYR A 692 4.49 44.68 3.73
C TYR A 692 5.58 45.73 3.49
N GLU A 693 5.60 46.39 2.33
CA GLU A 693 6.56 47.46 2.02
C GLU A 693 6.38 48.66 2.95
N ASN A 694 5.14 49.06 3.25
CA ASN A 694 4.83 50.11 4.22
C ASN A 694 5.26 49.75 5.66
N LEU A 695 5.46 48.46 5.95
CA LEU A 695 5.98 47.96 7.22
C LEU A 695 7.51 47.77 7.21
N GLY A 696 8.18 48.20 6.14
CA GLY A 696 9.64 48.17 6.02
C GLY A 696 10.21 46.90 5.39
N PHE A 697 9.37 45.97 4.91
CA PHE A 697 9.87 44.80 4.20
C PHE A 697 10.43 45.19 2.83
N ILE A 698 11.61 44.67 2.50
CA ILE A 698 12.24 44.80 1.18
C ILE A 698 12.02 43.56 0.33
N ARG A 699 11.86 43.75 -0.98
CA ARG A 699 11.78 42.65 -1.95
C ARG A 699 13.16 41.99 -2.09
N LEU A 700 13.27 40.73 -1.68
CA LEU A 700 14.55 40.01 -1.70
C LEU A 700 14.77 39.27 -3.03
N LYS A 701 13.76 38.50 -3.47
CA LYS A 701 13.84 37.72 -4.72
C LYS A 701 12.48 37.29 -5.24
N ARG A 702 12.40 37.08 -6.55
CA ARG A 702 11.28 36.39 -7.21
C ARG A 702 11.49 34.88 -7.16
N LEU A 703 10.43 34.14 -6.88
CA LEU A 703 10.38 32.69 -6.86
C LEU A 703 9.44 32.24 -7.98
N TYR A 704 10.01 31.68 -9.05
CA TYR A 704 9.24 31.23 -10.21
C TYR A 704 8.38 30.01 -9.88
N ARG A 705 7.11 30.04 -10.28
CA ARG A 705 6.11 28.97 -10.08
C ARG A 705 6.09 28.44 -8.65
N TYR A 706 6.12 29.35 -7.68
CA TYR A 706 6.21 29.04 -6.26
C TYR A 706 4.90 28.46 -5.70
N TYR A 707 3.78 29.00 -6.15
CA TYR A 707 2.45 28.56 -5.75
C TYR A 707 1.99 27.36 -6.60
N THR A 708 1.14 26.51 -6.01
CA THR A 708 0.65 25.27 -6.64
C THR A 708 -0.06 25.49 -8.00
N MET A 709 -0.66 26.66 -8.19
CA MET A 709 -1.28 27.10 -9.45
C MET A 709 -0.27 27.57 -10.52
N GLY A 710 1.03 27.43 -10.27
CA GLY A 710 2.10 27.90 -11.15
C GLY A 710 2.37 29.40 -11.08
N ALA A 711 1.75 30.12 -10.14
CA ALA A 711 1.97 31.55 -9.96
C ALA A 711 3.32 31.84 -9.28
N ASP A 712 3.98 32.92 -9.70
CA ASP A 712 5.22 33.37 -9.10
C ASP A 712 4.97 34.04 -7.75
N ALA A 713 5.88 33.80 -6.80
CA ALA A 713 5.92 34.52 -5.54
C ALA A 713 7.03 35.55 -5.51
N ILE A 714 6.86 36.54 -4.66
CA ILE A 714 7.93 37.44 -4.23
C ILE A 714 8.24 37.17 -2.76
N ARG A 715 9.51 36.90 -2.47
CA ARG A 715 10.00 36.82 -1.09
C ARG A 715 10.34 38.22 -0.60
N LEU A 716 9.75 38.60 0.51
CA LEU A 716 10.02 39.83 1.23
C LEU A 716 10.82 39.54 2.51
N LEU A 717 11.65 40.49 2.92
CA LEU A 717 12.53 40.40 4.08
C LEU A 717 12.50 41.71 4.86
N LEU A 718 12.42 41.65 6.19
CA LEU A 718 12.61 42.75 7.10
C LEU A 718 13.84 42.45 7.97
N PRO A 719 14.95 43.20 7.86
CA PRO A 719 16.06 43.06 8.79
C PRO A 719 15.66 43.68 10.15
N LEU A 720 15.91 42.96 11.23
CA LEU A 720 15.57 43.40 12.60
C LEU A 720 16.76 43.94 13.38
N ASN A 721 17.98 43.76 12.89
CA ASN A 721 19.17 44.26 13.53
C ASN A 721 20.26 44.71 12.55
N ASP A 722 21.25 45.39 13.11
CA ASP A 722 22.34 46.02 12.36
C ASP A 722 23.33 45.02 11.74
N LYS A 723 23.16 43.70 11.94
CA LYS A 723 23.97 42.69 11.21
C LYS A 723 23.77 42.78 9.70
N PHE A 724 22.72 43.46 9.25
CA PHE A 724 22.42 43.75 7.84
C PHE A 724 22.90 45.14 7.38
N LEU A 725 23.36 45.99 8.29
CA LEU A 725 23.97 47.28 8.00
C LEU A 725 25.50 47.13 8.10
N ILE A 726 26.16 47.01 6.94
CA ILE A 726 27.62 46.93 6.74
C ILE A 726 28.15 45.48 6.87
N LYS A 727 28.59 44.80 5.80
CA LYS A 727 29.66 45.18 4.86
C LYS A 727 29.48 44.57 3.48
#